data_AF-A0A9W4MCZ4-F1
#
_entry.id   AF-A0A9W4MCZ4-F1
#
_cell.length_a   1.000
_cell.length_b   1.000
_cell.length_c   1.000
_cell.angle_alpha   90.00
_cell.angle_beta   90.00
_cell.angle_gamma   90.00
#
_symmetry.space_group_name_H-M   'P 1'
#
loop_
_entity.id
_entity.type
_entity.pdbx_description
1 polymer ?
#
loop_
_entity_poly.entity_id
_entity_poly.type
_entity_poly.pdbx_seq_one_letter_code
_entity_poly.pdbx_strand_id
1 'polypeptide(L)'
;MADDPLRPLAHVYLPGHGVAQDYTAHGGGGGSAPPQRDRVQHAEKLTTALTVALAGAEAQLRAREVGLAAGTPGFYLEFDLPAAHAEIVDKLENRQGKFPIELVSVRPGNADGTTVAATVFVPEKQREYYLKKVADYRDKDRVRRREVDGQIIEEATGPKNEVLVASIETARLAVARSLYTDDETFFPLPGVAIWWEVWLRLGTKERFVAAAGRLALPMREHALTFPEREVVIVHGTAEMLGRIIANTDTIAELRTARDTPSFFMAMDGAEQRAWAAETADRIVAPAADVPAVCLLDSGSTRRHPLIRPALAAIDQQAFDPGWNVEDVSNQAHGGHGTQLSGVALYGDLIDVLAGDGPVALRHRLESVKVLPDHGANDPDLYGAITAQSISRTEIVAPNRPRAICLAITSEGDHWRGRPSSWSAALDTLAFGADNAPRFIAVSAGNIRDDIHRDDYPARNDTTPIESPAQAWNVLSVGAFTEKDTIVDPLFAGWEAMADVGDIMPRSRTSVSWNHDWPLKPDVVFEGGNIGVDPTTLLGDHVDDLALLTTYRLPEHRAFTTTGETSAATALAARMGAQIMAERPSLWPETVRGLVVHSAEWTTAMKAHLGAIGKNGVLRRYGFGVPSLSRALGSLQNDVTMVIENDMQPFARVASAVETKDLVVHELPWPRDELEALGETQVQLRITLSYFIEPNPGERGRSRRHSYASHGLRFALKPGDERLDVFVRRINAKAGTRPPARAAETRWMLGPNLRNRGSLHADIWEGDAVELSQRDAIIVYPIGGWWRENPGYGRTDTRVRYSLIATLRTAANIDLYTPITTMIEPEIVVEI
;
A
#
# COMPACT_ATOMS: atom_id res chain seq x y z
N MET A 1 4.48 0.46 -8.51
CA MET A 1 5.21 0.38 -7.21
C MET A 1 6.47 -0.51 -7.29
N ALA A 2 7.36 -0.24 -8.25
CA ALA A 2 8.56 -1.05 -8.50
C ALA A 2 9.90 -0.31 -8.29
N ASP A 3 9.87 0.93 -7.75
CA ASP A 3 11.08 1.73 -7.46
C ASP A 3 11.47 1.52 -6.02
N ASP A 4 11.98 0.33 -5.75
CA ASP A 4 12.53 0.03 -4.46
C ASP A 4 13.91 -0.57 -4.69
N PRO A 5 14.98 0.22 -4.47
CA PRO A 5 16.33 -0.15 -4.85
C PRO A 5 16.68 -1.51 -4.27
N LEU A 6 17.55 -2.27 -4.96
CA LEU A 6 18.09 -3.51 -4.40
C LEU A 6 18.58 -3.24 -2.98
N ARG A 7 18.12 -4.07 -2.05
CA ARG A 7 18.38 -3.93 -0.62
C ARG A 7 19.37 -5.00 -0.18
N PRO A 8 20.69 -4.72 -0.26
CA PRO A 8 21.71 -5.74 -0.11
C PRO A 8 21.91 -6.20 1.35
N LEU A 9 21.39 -5.44 2.32
CA LEU A 9 21.56 -5.75 3.74
C LEU A 9 20.40 -6.64 4.20
N ALA A 10 20.70 -7.68 4.96
CA ALA A 10 19.66 -8.49 5.59
C ALA A 10 18.94 -7.68 6.68
N HIS A 11 17.66 -7.93 6.90
CA HIS A 11 16.98 -7.42 8.09
C HIS A 11 17.70 -7.86 9.37
N VAL A 12 17.50 -7.08 10.43
CA VAL A 12 18.03 -7.38 11.76
C VAL A 12 17.01 -8.23 12.52
N TYR A 13 17.35 -9.48 12.82
CA TYR A 13 16.45 -10.40 13.50
C TYR A 13 16.80 -10.52 14.98
N LEU A 14 15.79 -10.36 15.84
CA LEU A 14 15.89 -10.32 17.29
C LEU A 14 14.95 -11.39 17.91
N PRO A 15 15.24 -12.70 17.70
CA PRO A 15 14.36 -13.78 18.15
C PRO A 15 14.27 -13.81 19.69
N GLY A 16 13.05 -13.90 20.24
CA GLY A 16 12.81 -13.93 21.67
C GLY A 16 13.10 -12.62 22.42
N HIS A 17 13.51 -11.56 21.71
CA HIS A 17 13.85 -10.28 22.33
C HIS A 17 12.66 -9.69 23.08
N GLY A 18 12.93 -9.06 24.23
CA GLY A 18 11.96 -8.39 25.08
C GLY A 18 11.79 -9.04 26.45
N VAL A 19 11.45 -8.22 27.45
CA VAL A 19 11.32 -8.64 28.84
C VAL A 19 9.84 -8.69 29.21
N ALA A 20 9.35 -9.89 29.57
CA ALA A 20 8.00 -10.07 30.06
C ALA A 20 7.85 -9.53 31.50
N GLN A 21 6.74 -8.86 31.78
CA GLN A 21 6.39 -8.32 33.09
C GLN A 21 4.91 -8.57 33.41
N ASP A 22 4.58 -8.70 34.70
CA ASP A 22 3.20 -8.81 35.18
C ASP A 22 2.36 -7.58 34.81
N TYR A 23 1.16 -7.75 34.27
CA TYR A 23 0.35 -6.71 33.65
C TYR A 23 -1.08 -6.59 34.20
N THR A 24 -1.54 -5.36 34.41
CA THR A 24 -2.96 -5.05 34.61
C THR A 24 -3.35 -3.73 33.93
N ALA A 25 -4.47 -3.72 33.18
CA ALA A 25 -4.92 -2.54 32.44
C ALA A 25 -5.55 -1.45 33.33
N HIS A 26 -5.37 -0.17 32.96
CA HIS A 26 -6.07 0.99 33.54
C HIS A 26 -7.45 1.24 32.87
N GLY A 27 -8.47 1.72 33.59
CA GLY A 27 -9.77 2.15 32.99
C GLY A 27 -9.75 3.59 32.43
N GLY A 28 -10.59 3.97 31.44
CA GLY A 28 -10.65 5.39 30.99
C GLY A 28 -11.57 5.79 29.82
N GLY A 29 -11.81 7.11 29.69
CA GLY A 29 -12.38 7.86 28.55
C GLY A 29 -11.94 9.35 28.52
N GLY A 30 -11.92 10.04 27.35
CA GLY A 30 -11.64 11.52 27.19
C GLY A 30 -11.26 12.04 25.76
N GLY A 31 -11.38 13.37 25.48
CA GLY A 31 -11.04 14.14 24.22
C GLY A 31 -10.60 15.65 24.43
N SER A 32 -10.19 16.47 23.41
CA SER A 32 -9.42 17.80 23.51
C SER A 32 -9.67 19.01 22.50
N ALA A 33 -8.98 20.20 22.63
CA ALA A 33 -9.14 21.57 21.95
C ALA A 33 -7.81 22.44 21.63
N PRO A 34 -7.80 23.68 20.96
CA PRO A 34 -6.64 24.38 20.22
C PRO A 34 -5.92 25.73 20.76
N PRO A 35 -4.87 26.39 20.08
CA PRO A 35 -3.81 27.35 20.62
C PRO A 35 -3.71 28.92 20.19
N GLN A 36 -2.66 29.73 20.59
CA GLN A 36 -2.51 31.27 20.64
C GLN A 36 -1.16 31.93 20.06
N ARG A 37 -1.08 33.24 19.57
CA ARG A 37 0.11 33.95 18.87
C ARG A 37 0.34 35.52 19.09
N ASP A 38 1.50 36.13 18.69
CA ASP A 38 1.88 37.61 18.70
C ASP A 38 1.70 38.34 17.33
N ARG A 39 1.15 39.56 17.33
CA ARG A 39 0.53 40.28 16.20
C ARG A 39 1.47 41.14 15.34
N VAL A 40 2.34 41.96 15.93
CA VAL A 40 3.09 43.00 15.19
C VAL A 40 4.22 42.36 14.37
N GLN A 41 4.97 41.46 15.00
CA GLN A 41 6.07 40.74 14.39
C GLN A 41 5.61 39.86 13.21
N HIS A 42 4.44 39.23 13.35
CA HIS A 42 3.85 38.38 12.32
C HIS A 42 3.45 39.17 11.07
N ALA A 43 2.87 40.36 11.25
CA ALA A 43 2.47 41.21 10.13
C ALA A 43 3.68 41.75 9.32
N GLU A 44 4.80 42.05 9.96
CA GLU A 44 6.02 42.52 9.29
C GLU A 44 6.70 41.41 8.46
N LYS A 45 6.73 40.18 8.99
CA LYS A 45 7.22 38.99 8.28
C LYS A 45 6.45 38.75 6.98
N LEU A 46 5.12 38.77 7.04
CA LEU A 46 4.25 38.54 5.89
C LEU A 46 4.33 39.67 4.85
N THR A 47 4.46 40.93 5.30
CA THR A 47 4.61 42.09 4.40
C THR A 47 5.88 41.98 3.55
N THR A 48 6.98 41.51 4.15
CA THR A 48 8.25 41.31 3.44
C THR A 48 8.13 40.18 2.40
N ALA A 49 7.59 39.03 2.77
CA ALA A 49 7.43 37.89 1.86
C ALA A 49 6.55 38.24 0.63
N LEU A 50 5.42 38.91 0.86
CA LEU A 50 4.52 39.36 -0.20
C LEU A 50 5.17 40.38 -1.14
N THR A 51 5.99 41.29 -0.62
CA THR A 51 6.67 42.31 -1.45
C THR A 51 7.68 41.66 -2.40
N VAL A 52 8.43 40.66 -1.93
CA VAL A 52 9.38 39.88 -2.76
C VAL A 52 8.64 39.08 -3.84
N ALA A 53 7.56 38.39 -3.47
CA ALA A 53 6.75 37.62 -4.42
C ALA A 53 6.14 38.50 -5.52
N LEU A 54 5.66 39.70 -5.16
CA LEU A 54 5.11 40.67 -6.13
C LEU A 54 6.15 41.21 -7.11
N ALA A 55 7.40 41.45 -6.65
CA ALA A 55 8.49 41.87 -7.54
C ALA A 55 8.85 40.78 -8.58
N GLY A 56 8.85 39.51 -8.16
CA GLY A 56 9.05 38.36 -9.07
C GLY A 56 7.91 38.20 -10.09
N ALA A 57 6.66 38.40 -9.64
CA ALA A 57 5.49 38.39 -10.51
C ALA A 57 5.50 39.52 -11.56
N GLU A 58 5.96 40.72 -11.20
CA GLU A 58 6.09 41.83 -12.15
C GLU A 58 7.13 41.54 -13.25
N ALA A 59 8.25 40.88 -12.91
CA ALA A 59 9.24 40.46 -13.89
C ALA A 59 8.67 39.41 -14.87
N GLN A 60 7.88 38.46 -14.36
CA GLN A 60 7.21 37.42 -15.16
C GLN A 60 6.15 38.02 -16.11
N LEU A 61 5.42 39.05 -15.68
CA LEU A 61 4.42 39.74 -16.50
C LEU A 61 5.05 40.62 -17.59
N ARG A 62 6.20 41.26 -17.34
CA ARG A 62 6.93 42.10 -18.32
C ARG A 62 7.60 41.28 -19.44
N ALA A 63 7.80 39.97 -19.24
CA ALA A 63 8.40 39.06 -20.22
C ALA A 63 7.40 38.38 -21.17
N ARG A 64 6.10 38.74 -21.13
CA ARG A 64 5.08 38.17 -22.01
C ARG A 64 5.21 38.68 -23.46
N GLU A 65 5.18 37.76 -24.42
CA GLU A 65 5.09 38.09 -25.86
C GLU A 65 3.67 38.52 -26.26
N VAL A 66 3.57 39.71 -26.85
CA VAL A 66 2.29 40.38 -27.18
C VAL A 66 1.47 39.63 -28.26
N GLY A 67 2.09 38.73 -29.01
CA GLY A 67 1.43 37.96 -30.09
C GLY A 67 0.68 36.69 -29.65
N LEU A 68 0.82 36.27 -28.39
CA LEU A 68 0.24 35.02 -27.87
C LEU A 68 -0.72 35.24 -26.68
N ALA A 69 -0.96 36.49 -26.29
CA ALA A 69 -1.71 36.79 -25.08
C ALA A 69 -3.22 36.80 -25.31
N ALA A 70 -3.94 35.84 -24.72
CA ALA A 70 -5.38 35.88 -24.50
C ALA A 70 -5.71 35.69 -23.02
N GLY A 71 -6.73 36.40 -22.52
CA GLY A 71 -7.20 36.33 -21.12
C GLY A 71 -6.76 37.51 -20.23
N THR A 72 -7.21 37.51 -18.97
CA THR A 72 -6.93 38.57 -17.98
C THR A 72 -5.50 38.44 -17.43
N PRO A 73 -4.65 39.47 -17.46
CA PRO A 73 -3.31 39.45 -16.86
C PRO A 73 -3.36 39.20 -15.34
N GLY A 74 -2.50 38.31 -14.83
CA GLY A 74 -2.41 37.96 -13.41
C GLY A 74 -1.25 37.00 -13.12
N PHE A 75 -1.07 36.66 -11.86
CA PHE A 75 0.03 35.82 -11.38
C PHE A 75 -0.44 34.94 -10.22
N TYR A 76 0.31 33.87 -9.93
CA TYR A 76 -0.02 32.93 -8.86
C TYR A 76 0.79 33.24 -7.61
N LEU A 77 0.11 33.34 -6.47
CA LEU A 77 0.74 33.41 -5.15
C LEU A 77 0.41 32.14 -4.38
N GLU A 78 1.42 31.50 -3.81
CA GLU A 78 1.25 30.39 -2.89
C GLU A 78 1.39 30.89 -1.45
N PHE A 79 0.41 30.58 -0.58
CA PHE A 79 0.38 30.90 0.84
C PHE A 79 0.51 29.63 1.68
N ASP A 80 1.42 29.61 2.64
CA ASP A 80 1.47 28.52 3.62
C ASP A 80 0.61 28.89 4.85
N LEU A 81 -0.26 27.98 5.30
CA LEU A 81 -1.12 28.13 6.48
C LEU A 81 -0.96 26.91 7.38
N PRO A 82 -1.12 26.95 8.71
CA PRO A 82 -1.16 25.73 9.51
C PRO A 82 -2.40 24.87 9.17
N ALA A 83 -2.24 23.56 9.06
CA ALA A 83 -3.30 22.63 8.68
C ALA A 83 -4.45 22.55 9.69
N ALA A 84 -4.20 22.85 10.97
CA ALA A 84 -5.24 23.02 12.00
C ALA A 84 -6.21 24.18 11.70
N HIS A 85 -5.85 25.04 10.75
CA HIS A 85 -6.60 26.21 10.30
C HIS A 85 -6.99 26.10 8.81
N ALA A 86 -6.94 24.91 8.21
CA ALA A 86 -7.27 24.67 6.80
C ALA A 86 -8.70 25.11 6.42
N GLU A 87 -9.63 25.14 7.39
CA GLU A 87 -11.00 25.65 7.20
C GLU A 87 -11.07 27.17 6.90
N ILE A 88 -9.94 27.88 6.98
CA ILE A 88 -9.82 29.32 6.73
C ILE A 88 -9.32 29.59 5.29
N VAL A 89 -8.92 28.57 4.53
CA VAL A 89 -8.39 28.69 3.16
C VAL A 89 -9.40 29.35 2.21
N ASP A 90 -10.70 29.11 2.40
CA ASP A 90 -11.79 29.78 1.66
C ASP A 90 -11.87 31.30 1.92
N LYS A 91 -11.10 31.83 2.88
CA LYS A 91 -10.99 33.27 3.13
C LYS A 91 -9.81 33.92 2.38
N LEU A 92 -8.99 33.12 1.70
CA LEU A 92 -7.98 33.62 0.77
C LEU A 92 -8.61 34.06 -0.55
N GLU A 93 -9.71 33.47 -1.00
CA GLU A 93 -10.41 33.92 -2.20
C GLU A 93 -11.19 35.24 -2.01
N ASN A 94 -11.44 35.96 -3.09
CA ASN A 94 -12.34 37.10 -3.12
C ASN A 94 -13.17 37.10 -4.41
N ARG A 95 -14.35 36.47 -4.33
CA ARG A 95 -15.27 36.29 -5.45
C ARG A 95 -16.16 37.52 -5.75
N GLN A 96 -16.04 38.61 -4.99
CA GLN A 96 -16.86 39.82 -5.15
C GLN A 96 -16.17 40.90 -6.01
N GLY A 97 -16.81 41.33 -7.10
CA GLY A 97 -16.36 42.46 -7.94
C GLY A 97 -15.94 42.06 -9.36
N LYS A 98 -15.42 43.03 -10.13
CA LYS A 98 -15.11 42.88 -11.57
C LYS A 98 -13.82 42.08 -11.87
N PHE A 99 -12.97 41.83 -10.87
CA PHE A 99 -11.71 41.08 -10.98
C PHE A 99 -11.56 40.15 -9.76
N PRO A 100 -12.12 38.91 -9.81
CA PRO A 100 -12.10 38.00 -8.67
C PRO A 100 -10.69 37.45 -8.42
N ILE A 101 -10.34 37.27 -7.14
CA ILE A 101 -9.16 36.48 -6.74
C ILE A 101 -9.66 35.07 -6.47
N GLU A 102 -9.08 34.10 -7.18
CA GLU A 102 -9.54 32.71 -7.16
C GLU A 102 -8.51 31.84 -6.46
N LEU A 103 -8.98 30.96 -5.58
CA LEU A 103 -8.18 29.89 -5.01
C LEU A 103 -8.08 28.76 -6.04
N VAL A 104 -6.86 28.46 -6.47
CA VAL A 104 -6.57 27.59 -7.63
C VAL A 104 -6.22 26.19 -7.19
N SER A 105 -5.44 26.06 -6.11
CA SER A 105 -5.09 24.76 -5.56
C SER A 105 -4.81 24.87 -4.07
N VAL A 106 -5.16 23.81 -3.34
CA VAL A 106 -4.86 23.65 -1.93
C VAL A 106 -4.16 22.32 -1.80
N ARG A 107 -2.89 22.38 -1.40
CA ARG A 107 -2.03 21.21 -1.24
C ARG A 107 -1.40 21.25 0.14
N PRO A 108 -0.89 20.14 0.67
CA PRO A 108 0.02 20.19 1.81
C PRO A 108 1.19 21.14 1.50
N GLY A 109 1.43 22.15 2.35
CA GLY A 109 2.47 23.16 2.15
C GLY A 109 3.85 22.68 2.56
N ASN A 110 3.88 21.64 3.38
CA ASN A 110 5.04 20.84 3.72
C ASN A 110 4.67 19.35 3.74
N ALA A 111 5.69 18.50 3.69
CA ALA A 111 5.53 17.05 3.64
C ALA A 111 4.79 16.49 4.88
N ASP A 112 4.89 17.19 6.02
CA ASP A 112 4.39 16.76 7.32
C ASP A 112 2.89 17.08 7.52
N GLY A 113 2.25 17.70 6.53
CA GLY A 113 0.83 18.07 6.56
C GLY A 113 0.46 19.03 7.70
N THR A 114 1.46 19.70 8.30
CA THR A 114 1.28 20.69 9.36
C THR A 114 1.05 22.08 8.81
N THR A 115 1.45 22.32 7.56
CA THR A 115 1.01 23.45 6.76
C THR A 115 0.27 23.01 5.50
N VAL A 116 -0.56 23.90 5.00
CA VAL A 116 -1.34 23.82 3.78
C VAL A 116 -0.89 24.97 2.91
N ALA A 117 -0.34 24.66 1.74
CA ALA A 117 -0.04 25.61 0.69
C ALA A 117 -1.30 25.84 -0.15
N ALA A 118 -1.83 27.05 -0.06
CA ALA A 118 -2.96 27.52 -0.84
C ALA A 118 -2.45 28.43 -1.95
N THR A 119 -2.54 27.97 -3.20
CA THR A 119 -2.20 28.78 -4.38
C THR A 119 -3.43 29.54 -4.86
N VAL A 120 -3.32 30.86 -4.98
CA VAL A 120 -4.36 31.74 -5.52
C VAL A 120 -3.88 32.39 -6.81
N PHE A 121 -4.80 32.60 -7.75
CA PHE A 121 -4.59 33.45 -8.91
C PHE A 121 -5.03 34.88 -8.58
N VAL A 122 -4.10 35.83 -8.66
CA VAL A 122 -4.35 37.25 -8.42
C VAL A 122 -4.32 38.00 -9.76
N PRO A 123 -5.46 38.55 -10.21
CA PRO A 123 -5.47 39.46 -11.35
C PRO A 123 -4.59 40.67 -11.07
N GLU A 124 -3.89 41.18 -12.09
CA GLU A 124 -2.95 42.31 -11.95
C GLU A 124 -3.58 43.52 -11.24
N LYS A 125 -4.86 43.80 -11.51
CA LYS A 125 -5.62 44.89 -10.89
C LYS A 125 -5.91 44.72 -9.39
N GLN A 126 -5.66 43.54 -8.83
CA GLN A 126 -5.85 43.20 -7.41
C GLN A 126 -4.52 42.97 -6.67
N ARG A 127 -3.38 43.33 -7.27
CA ARG A 127 -2.03 43.04 -6.74
C ARG A 127 -1.77 43.51 -5.29
N GLU A 128 -2.43 44.56 -4.82
CA GLU A 128 -2.24 45.11 -3.46
C GLU A 128 -3.20 44.51 -2.41
N TYR A 129 -4.08 43.57 -2.81
CA TYR A 129 -5.17 43.06 -1.97
C TYR A 129 -4.69 42.48 -0.63
N TYR A 130 -3.72 41.56 -0.67
CA TYR A 130 -3.22 40.91 0.54
C TYR A 130 -2.32 41.81 1.38
N LEU A 131 -1.54 42.71 0.76
CA LEU A 131 -0.75 43.72 1.49
C LEU A 131 -1.67 44.62 2.33
N LYS A 132 -2.82 45.03 1.80
CA LYS A 132 -3.81 45.82 2.55
C LYS A 132 -4.46 45.04 3.70
N LYS A 133 -4.71 43.73 3.52
CA LYS A 133 -5.27 42.86 4.56
C LYS A 133 -4.32 42.66 5.75
N VAL A 134 -3.02 42.51 5.46
CA VAL A 134 -1.96 42.40 6.47
C VAL A 134 -1.76 43.73 7.21
N ALA A 135 -1.78 44.87 6.52
CA ALA A 135 -1.72 46.18 7.15
C ALA A 135 -2.92 46.46 8.08
N ASP A 136 -4.14 46.12 7.64
CA ASP A 136 -5.35 46.24 8.48
C ASP A 136 -5.29 45.32 9.71
N TYR A 137 -4.67 44.13 9.60
CA TYR A 137 -4.44 43.24 10.75
C TYR A 137 -3.44 43.84 11.75
N ARG A 138 -2.38 44.49 11.28
CA ARG A 138 -1.42 45.16 12.15
C ARG A 138 -2.03 46.35 12.89
N ASP A 139 -2.78 47.20 12.18
CA ASP A 139 -3.06 48.57 12.63
C ASP A 139 -4.52 48.83 13.09
N LYS A 140 -5.45 47.89 12.93
CA LYS A 140 -6.90 48.12 13.19
C LYS A 140 -7.58 46.97 13.95
N ASP A 141 -8.54 47.31 14.81
CA ASP A 141 -9.35 46.33 15.58
C ASP A 141 -10.79 46.23 15.07
N ARG A 142 -11.45 45.09 15.33
CA ARG A 142 -12.89 44.89 15.14
C ARG A 142 -13.64 45.47 16.32
N VAL A 143 -14.52 46.42 16.04
CA VAL A 143 -15.38 47.06 17.03
C VAL A 143 -16.79 46.49 16.94
N ARG A 144 -17.33 46.05 18.07
CA ARG A 144 -18.73 45.66 18.24
C ARG A 144 -19.47 46.82 18.92
N ARG A 145 -20.54 47.29 18.28
CA ARG A 145 -21.44 48.30 18.86
C ARG A 145 -22.55 47.62 19.64
N ARG A 146 -22.77 48.05 20.87
CA ARG A 146 -23.90 47.62 21.69
C ARG A 146 -24.58 48.85 22.28
N GLU A 147 -25.89 48.93 22.13
CA GLU A 147 -26.69 49.97 22.77
C GLU A 147 -27.06 49.51 24.19
N VAL A 148 -26.68 50.31 25.18
CA VAL A 148 -27.02 50.09 26.60
C VAL A 148 -27.53 51.43 27.13
N ASP A 149 -28.74 51.43 27.70
CA ASP A 149 -29.41 52.63 28.24
C ASP A 149 -29.47 53.83 27.27
N GLY A 150 -29.71 53.58 25.97
CA GLY A 150 -29.83 54.62 24.94
C GLY A 150 -28.48 55.24 24.50
N GLN A 151 -27.36 54.70 24.97
CA GLN A 151 -26.01 55.08 24.53
C GLN A 151 -25.35 53.94 23.75
N ILE A 152 -24.69 54.28 22.64
CA ILE A 152 -23.93 53.32 21.82
C ILE A 152 -22.54 53.16 22.45
N ILE A 153 -22.24 51.96 22.93
CA ILE A 153 -20.93 51.57 23.44
C ILE A 153 -20.19 50.79 22.36
N GLU A 154 -18.98 51.21 22.05
CA GLU A 154 -18.06 50.57 21.11
C GLU A 154 -17.05 49.71 21.87
N GLU A 155 -17.09 48.39 21.70
CA GLU A 155 -16.18 47.45 22.36
C GLU A 155 -15.28 46.76 21.33
N ALA A 156 -13.96 46.80 21.54
CA ALA A 156 -13.01 46.07 20.72
C ALA A 156 -13.11 44.56 20.99
N THR A 157 -13.28 43.75 19.94
CA THR A 157 -13.54 42.30 20.03
C THR A 157 -12.39 41.45 19.47
N GLY A 158 -11.26 42.08 19.14
CA GLY A 158 -10.06 41.46 18.58
C GLY A 158 -9.55 42.16 17.31
N PRO A 159 -8.32 41.85 16.85
CA PRO A 159 -7.74 42.40 15.62
C PRO A 159 -8.60 42.22 14.37
N LYS A 160 -8.52 43.17 13.42
CA LYS A 160 -9.20 43.05 12.13
C LYS A 160 -8.49 42.02 11.24
N ASN A 161 -9.24 41.21 10.50
CA ASN A 161 -8.71 40.10 9.69
C ASN A 161 -7.90 39.03 10.47
N GLU A 162 -7.96 39.00 11.81
CA GLU A 162 -7.17 38.10 12.68
C GLU A 162 -7.20 36.64 12.23
N VAL A 163 -8.41 36.11 12.03
CA VAL A 163 -8.62 34.71 11.66
C VAL A 163 -7.86 34.33 10.39
N LEU A 164 -7.75 35.24 9.41
CA LEU A 164 -7.02 34.99 8.17
C LEU A 164 -5.53 35.24 8.33
N VAL A 165 -5.14 36.43 8.81
CA VAL A 165 -3.72 36.86 8.77
C VAL A 165 -2.87 36.16 9.82
N ALA A 166 -3.41 35.90 11.03
CA ALA A 166 -2.70 35.16 12.07
C ALA A 166 -2.42 33.69 11.68
N SER A 167 -3.17 33.19 10.70
CA SER A 167 -3.08 31.82 10.19
C SER A 167 -2.20 31.68 8.95
N ILE A 168 -1.59 32.75 8.41
CA ILE A 168 -0.67 32.67 7.25
C ILE A 168 0.78 32.65 7.75
N GLU A 169 1.59 31.69 7.32
CA GLU A 169 3.00 31.53 7.68
C GLU A 169 3.97 32.28 6.74
N THR A 170 3.73 32.25 5.42
CA THR A 170 4.56 32.91 4.38
C THR A 170 3.85 32.95 3.01
N ALA A 171 4.44 33.59 1.98
CA ALA A 171 3.93 33.62 0.59
C ALA A 171 5.04 33.60 -0.49
N ARG A 172 4.88 32.88 -1.64
CA ARG A 172 5.90 32.69 -2.73
C ARG A 172 5.38 32.35 -4.17
N LEU A 173 6.29 32.06 -5.15
CA LEU A 173 6.12 31.79 -6.63
C LEU A 173 6.71 30.38 -7.08
N ALA A 174 6.32 29.67 -8.18
CA ALA A 174 6.60 28.19 -8.49
C ALA A 174 7.27 27.74 -9.88
N VAL A 175 7.96 26.52 -10.06
CA VAL A 175 8.74 25.97 -11.30
C VAL A 175 8.87 24.37 -11.52
N ALA A 176 9.37 23.82 -12.70
CA ALA A 176 9.22 22.45 -13.37
C ALA A 176 10.40 21.39 -13.50
N ARG A 177 10.09 20.06 -13.38
CA ARG A 177 10.94 18.82 -13.58
C ARG A 177 10.14 17.67 -14.27
N SER A 178 9.29 17.99 -15.25
CA SER A 178 7.99 17.30 -15.43
C SER A 178 7.68 16.78 -16.86
N LEU A 179 8.59 16.08 -17.55
CA LEU A 179 8.38 15.66 -18.96
C LEU A 179 8.62 14.16 -19.28
N TYR A 180 8.87 13.32 -18.27
CA TYR A 180 8.80 11.86 -18.39
C TYR A 180 7.44 11.41 -17.85
N THR A 181 6.68 10.60 -18.60
CA THR A 181 5.25 10.37 -18.31
C THR A 181 4.89 8.92 -18.02
N ASP A 182 5.82 7.98 -18.18
CA ASP A 182 5.71 6.59 -17.69
C ASP A 182 6.17 6.45 -16.23
N ASP A 183 5.93 5.29 -15.62
CA ASP A 183 6.51 4.94 -14.32
C ASP A 183 8.07 4.98 -14.39
N GLU A 184 8.72 5.71 -13.46
CA GLU A 184 10.19 5.93 -13.40
C GLU A 184 10.98 4.61 -13.29
N THR A 185 10.35 3.52 -12.87
CA THR A 185 10.94 2.16 -12.77
C THR A 185 11.29 1.53 -14.11
N PHE A 186 10.62 1.95 -15.19
CA PHE A 186 10.89 1.51 -16.55
C PHE A 186 11.89 2.43 -17.25
N PHE A 187 12.31 3.49 -16.58
CA PHE A 187 13.40 4.31 -17.08
C PHE A 187 14.67 3.45 -17.12
N PRO A 188 15.32 3.32 -18.29
CA PRO A 188 16.41 2.39 -18.44
C PRO A 188 17.57 2.80 -17.53
N LEU A 189 18.23 1.80 -16.93
CA LEU A 189 19.47 2.01 -16.20
C LEU A 189 20.49 2.77 -17.07
N PRO A 190 21.38 3.59 -16.47
CA PRO A 190 22.33 4.39 -17.23
C PRO A 190 23.11 3.57 -18.27
N GLY A 191 23.09 4.03 -19.53
CA GLY A 191 23.72 3.35 -20.65
C GLY A 191 22.97 2.15 -21.25
N VAL A 192 21.81 1.74 -20.73
CA VAL A 192 20.95 0.71 -21.34
C VAL A 192 20.13 1.33 -22.46
N ALA A 193 20.20 0.74 -23.65
CA ALA A 193 19.38 1.14 -24.79
C ALA A 193 18.08 0.33 -24.81
N ILE A 194 16.95 1.03 -24.94
CA ILE A 194 15.61 0.44 -25.06
C ILE A 194 14.88 1.04 -26.26
N TRP A 195 13.73 0.46 -26.61
CA TRP A 195 12.78 1.10 -27.49
C TRP A 195 11.95 2.12 -26.71
N TRP A 196 12.00 3.37 -27.19
CA TRP A 196 11.24 4.49 -26.66
C TRP A 196 10.08 4.81 -27.58
N GLU A 197 8.94 5.09 -26.97
CA GLU A 197 7.89 5.87 -27.60
C GLU A 197 8.14 7.35 -27.31
N VAL A 198 8.53 8.09 -28.36
CA VAL A 198 8.87 9.51 -28.25
C VAL A 198 7.71 10.33 -28.80
N TRP A 199 7.00 11.01 -27.90
CA TRP A 199 5.89 11.87 -28.26
C TRP A 199 6.41 13.25 -28.61
N LEU A 200 6.15 13.67 -29.83
CA LEU A 200 6.62 14.93 -30.41
C LEU A 200 5.50 15.95 -30.49
N ARG A 201 5.88 17.22 -30.37
CA ARG A 201 4.96 18.32 -30.70
C ARG A 201 4.65 18.28 -32.20
N LEU A 202 3.39 18.48 -32.57
CA LEU A 202 2.93 18.43 -33.96
C LEU A 202 3.75 19.38 -34.85
N GLY A 203 4.22 18.88 -36.01
CA GLY A 203 5.01 19.67 -36.96
C GLY A 203 6.48 19.86 -36.56
N THR A 204 6.98 19.04 -35.62
CA THR A 204 8.38 19.05 -35.19
C THR A 204 9.15 17.77 -35.55
N LYS A 205 8.47 16.79 -36.18
CA LYS A 205 9.02 15.48 -36.53
C LYS A 205 10.30 15.54 -37.36
N GLU A 206 10.38 16.35 -38.42
CA GLU A 206 11.62 16.39 -39.23
C GLU A 206 12.82 16.94 -38.45
N ARG A 207 12.59 17.86 -37.51
CA ARG A 207 13.63 18.39 -36.62
C ARG A 207 14.11 17.33 -35.62
N PHE A 208 13.18 16.52 -35.10
CA PHE A 208 13.53 15.39 -34.25
C PHE A 208 14.31 14.32 -35.02
N VAL A 209 13.85 13.93 -36.22
CA VAL A 209 14.53 12.95 -37.09
C VAL A 209 15.94 13.43 -37.46
N ALA A 210 16.13 14.71 -37.77
CA ALA A 210 17.45 15.28 -38.02
C ALA A 210 18.37 15.25 -36.79
N ALA A 211 17.84 15.49 -35.60
CA ALA A 211 18.58 15.41 -34.33
C ALA A 211 18.95 13.96 -33.98
N ALA A 212 18.00 13.04 -34.10
CA ALA A 212 18.19 11.61 -33.90
C ALA A 212 19.22 11.02 -34.89
N GLY A 213 19.17 11.43 -36.17
CA GLY A 213 20.14 11.01 -37.19
C GLY A 213 21.56 11.49 -36.92
N ARG A 214 21.76 12.69 -36.34
CA ARG A 214 23.08 13.18 -35.92
C ARG A 214 23.66 12.42 -34.73
N LEU A 215 22.79 11.81 -33.92
CA LEU A 215 23.18 10.94 -32.81
C LEU A 215 23.20 9.45 -33.20
N ALA A 216 22.93 9.14 -34.48
CA ALA A 216 22.85 7.79 -35.03
C ALA A 216 21.86 6.86 -34.27
N LEU A 217 20.75 7.42 -33.78
CA LEU A 217 19.70 6.63 -33.12
C LEU A 217 18.88 5.84 -34.14
N PRO A 218 18.79 4.50 -34.03
CA PRO A 218 17.87 3.71 -34.87
C PRO A 218 16.41 4.11 -34.63
N MET A 219 15.64 4.24 -35.70
CA MET A 219 14.21 4.59 -35.65
C MET A 219 13.40 3.57 -36.45
N ARG A 220 12.15 3.31 -36.05
CA ARG A 220 11.21 2.59 -36.91
C ARG A 220 10.70 3.51 -38.02
N GLU A 221 10.39 2.95 -39.19
CA GLU A 221 9.99 3.73 -40.38
C GLU A 221 8.62 4.41 -40.23
N HIS A 222 7.76 3.88 -39.37
CA HIS A 222 6.39 4.34 -39.18
C HIS A 222 6.28 5.31 -38.00
N ALA A 223 5.45 6.33 -38.16
CA ALA A 223 5.08 7.28 -37.12
C ALA A 223 3.56 7.37 -37.01
N LEU A 224 3.04 7.58 -35.81
CA LEU A 224 1.62 7.84 -35.59
C LEU A 224 1.39 9.35 -35.53
N THR A 225 0.26 9.82 -36.07
CA THR A 225 -0.11 11.24 -36.03
C THR A 225 -1.48 11.36 -35.38
N PHE A 226 -1.53 12.09 -34.27
CA PHE A 226 -2.73 12.44 -33.51
C PHE A 226 -3.08 13.93 -33.76
N PRO A 227 -4.29 14.40 -33.36
CA PRO A 227 -4.70 15.79 -33.59
C PRO A 227 -3.73 16.85 -33.05
N GLU A 228 -2.96 16.56 -32.01
CA GLU A 228 -2.02 17.50 -31.38
C GLU A 228 -0.58 16.98 -31.24
N ARG A 229 -0.29 15.74 -31.63
CA ARG A 229 1.00 15.07 -31.37
C ARG A 229 1.41 14.17 -32.52
N GLU A 230 2.71 13.95 -32.67
CA GLU A 230 3.26 12.90 -33.53
C GLU A 230 4.08 11.95 -32.68
N VAL A 231 3.98 10.65 -32.90
CA VAL A 231 4.70 9.65 -32.12
C VAL A 231 5.65 8.87 -33.02
N VAL A 232 6.90 8.74 -32.57
CA VAL A 232 7.93 7.96 -33.25
C VAL A 232 8.58 6.98 -32.29
N ILE A 233 8.96 5.82 -32.81
CA ILE A 233 9.64 4.78 -32.03
C ILE A 233 11.14 4.84 -32.30
N VAL A 234 11.93 4.99 -31.23
CA VAL A 234 13.39 5.20 -31.30
C VAL A 234 14.11 4.24 -30.37
N HIS A 235 15.18 3.61 -30.83
CA HIS A 235 16.04 2.79 -29.99
C HIS A 235 17.23 3.61 -29.49
N GLY A 236 17.45 3.70 -28.18
CA GLY A 236 18.55 4.51 -27.64
C GLY A 236 18.63 4.51 -26.11
N THR A 237 19.67 5.14 -25.55
CA THR A 237 19.78 5.32 -24.10
C THR A 237 19.11 6.62 -23.64
N ALA A 238 18.77 6.68 -22.36
CA ALA A 238 18.24 7.88 -21.72
C ALA A 238 19.13 9.12 -21.91
N GLU A 239 20.46 8.95 -21.86
CA GLU A 239 21.42 10.04 -22.05
C GLU A 239 21.39 10.59 -23.47
N MET A 240 21.16 9.71 -24.47
CA MET A 240 21.06 10.13 -25.86
C MET A 240 19.78 10.93 -26.12
N LEU A 241 18.65 10.53 -25.54
CA LEU A 241 17.41 11.31 -25.61
C LEU A 241 17.48 12.60 -24.78
N GLY A 242 18.12 12.56 -23.60
CA GLY A 242 18.39 13.74 -22.78
C GLY A 242 19.18 14.81 -23.53
N ARG A 243 20.11 14.40 -24.41
CA ARG A 243 20.82 15.33 -25.31
C ARG A 243 19.92 15.95 -26.36
N ILE A 244 18.89 15.24 -26.86
CA ILE A 244 17.90 15.81 -27.79
C ILE A 244 16.98 16.79 -27.06
N ILE A 245 16.53 16.46 -25.85
CA ILE A 245 15.71 17.35 -25.01
C ILE A 245 16.44 18.65 -24.69
N ALA A 246 17.72 18.56 -24.32
CA ALA A 246 18.51 19.74 -23.96
C ALA A 246 18.78 20.70 -25.13
N ASN A 247 18.61 20.26 -26.38
CA ASN A 247 19.02 20.99 -27.57
C ASN A 247 17.91 21.20 -28.60
N THR A 248 16.71 20.67 -28.33
CA THR A 248 15.57 20.80 -29.22
C THR A 248 14.32 21.01 -28.40
N ASP A 249 13.32 21.61 -29.04
CA ASP A 249 12.00 21.78 -28.48
C ASP A 249 11.07 20.63 -28.93
N THR A 250 11.58 19.58 -29.56
CA THR A 250 10.72 18.65 -30.32
C THR A 250 9.92 17.66 -29.47
N ILE A 251 10.49 17.21 -28.35
CA ILE A 251 9.92 16.17 -27.48
C ILE A 251 8.90 16.81 -26.52
N ALA A 252 7.68 16.29 -26.54
CA ALA A 252 6.62 16.61 -25.60
C ALA A 252 6.61 15.63 -24.42
N GLU A 253 6.79 14.33 -24.69
CA GLU A 253 6.79 13.27 -23.67
C GLU A 253 7.70 12.10 -24.09
N LEU A 254 8.12 11.29 -23.12
CA LEU A 254 8.88 10.06 -23.31
C LEU A 254 8.23 8.90 -22.55
N ARG A 255 8.10 7.76 -23.21
CA ARG A 255 7.61 6.49 -22.66
C ARG A 255 8.48 5.31 -23.09
N THR A 256 8.45 4.23 -22.31
CA THR A 256 9.03 2.93 -22.63
C THR A 256 8.09 2.19 -23.56
N ALA A 257 8.57 1.71 -24.71
CA ALA A 257 7.76 0.85 -25.56
C ALA A 257 7.64 -0.54 -24.91
N ARG A 258 6.57 -0.79 -24.13
CA ARG A 258 6.29 -2.11 -23.56
C ARG A 258 5.55 -2.99 -24.57
N ASP A 259 5.96 -4.25 -24.68
CA ASP A 259 5.17 -5.28 -25.35
C ASP A 259 3.97 -5.64 -24.46
N THR A 260 2.78 -5.81 -25.04
CA THR A 260 1.56 -6.18 -24.32
C THR A 260 1.23 -7.67 -24.50
N PRO A 261 0.40 -8.29 -23.63
CA PRO A 261 0.01 -9.69 -23.81
C PRO A 261 -0.59 -10.02 -25.17
N SER A 262 -1.27 -9.08 -25.85
CA SER A 262 -1.86 -9.34 -27.17
C SER A 262 -0.84 -9.79 -28.21
N PHE A 263 0.42 -9.35 -28.10
CA PHE A 263 1.50 -9.82 -28.97
C PHE A 263 1.65 -11.35 -28.89
N PHE A 264 1.70 -11.91 -27.68
CA PHE A 264 1.79 -13.35 -27.47
C PHE A 264 0.47 -14.07 -27.76
N MET A 265 -0.68 -13.41 -27.52
CA MET A 265 -1.99 -14.00 -27.81
C MET A 265 -2.30 -14.08 -29.31
N ALA A 266 -1.73 -13.18 -30.12
CA ALA A 266 -1.84 -13.18 -31.57
C ALA A 266 -0.97 -14.25 -32.25
N MET A 267 0.07 -14.76 -31.57
CA MET A 267 0.91 -15.86 -32.08
C MET A 267 0.11 -17.14 -32.26
N ASP A 268 0.50 -17.92 -33.26
CA ASP A 268 -0.06 -19.26 -33.40
C ASP A 268 0.44 -20.21 -32.31
N GLY A 269 -0.23 -21.35 -32.18
CA GLY A 269 0.11 -22.35 -31.16
C GLY A 269 1.50 -22.98 -31.33
N ALA A 270 2.09 -22.96 -32.52
CA ALA A 270 3.45 -23.47 -32.74
C ALA A 270 4.50 -22.46 -32.28
N GLU A 271 4.29 -21.18 -32.59
CA GLU A 271 5.13 -20.08 -32.13
C GLU A 271 5.14 -20.00 -30.60
N GLN A 272 3.97 -19.96 -29.95
CA GLN A 272 3.91 -19.93 -28.48
C GLN A 272 4.63 -21.11 -27.83
N ARG A 273 4.52 -22.31 -28.42
CA ARG A 273 5.23 -23.50 -27.92
C ARG A 273 6.75 -23.38 -28.08
N ALA A 274 7.23 -22.76 -29.15
CA ALA A 274 8.65 -22.49 -29.33
C ALA A 274 9.17 -21.53 -28.26
N TRP A 275 8.44 -20.44 -27.99
CA TRP A 275 8.74 -19.51 -26.90
C TRP A 275 8.75 -20.22 -25.54
N ALA A 276 7.74 -21.02 -25.25
CA ALA A 276 7.66 -21.77 -23.99
C ALA A 276 8.77 -22.82 -23.84
N ALA A 277 9.20 -23.46 -24.92
CA ALA A 277 10.31 -24.41 -24.90
C ALA A 277 11.64 -23.71 -24.65
N GLU A 278 11.92 -22.60 -25.35
CA GLU A 278 13.10 -21.76 -25.12
C GLU A 278 13.16 -21.29 -23.66
N THR A 279 12.03 -20.79 -23.14
CA THR A 279 11.97 -20.29 -21.77
C THR A 279 12.16 -21.42 -20.77
N ALA A 280 11.62 -22.61 -21.06
CA ALA A 280 11.80 -23.79 -20.23
C ALA A 280 13.28 -24.21 -20.14
N ASP A 281 14.05 -24.06 -21.22
CA ASP A 281 15.49 -24.36 -21.24
C ASP A 281 16.31 -23.39 -20.36
N ARG A 282 15.77 -22.17 -20.11
CA ARG A 282 16.37 -21.18 -19.21
C ARG A 282 16.00 -21.38 -17.73
N ILE A 283 15.03 -22.25 -17.41
CA ILE A 283 14.58 -22.46 -16.03
C ILE A 283 15.67 -23.16 -15.21
N VAL A 284 16.08 -22.51 -14.12
CA VAL A 284 16.83 -23.16 -13.04
C VAL A 284 15.81 -23.69 -12.04
N ALA A 285 15.60 -25.00 -12.07
CA ALA A 285 14.60 -25.66 -11.24
C ALA A 285 14.90 -25.48 -9.74
N PRO A 286 13.87 -25.28 -8.91
CA PRO A 286 14.04 -25.16 -7.47
C PRO A 286 14.44 -26.51 -6.85
N ALA A 287 15.17 -26.49 -5.72
CA ALA A 287 15.45 -27.70 -4.95
C ALA A 287 14.16 -28.36 -4.42
N ALA A 288 14.24 -29.58 -3.89
CA ALA A 288 13.05 -30.34 -3.45
C ALA A 288 12.47 -29.86 -2.11
N ASP A 289 13.31 -29.25 -1.29
CA ASP A 289 13.10 -28.84 0.09
C ASP A 289 12.80 -27.34 0.25
N VAL A 290 12.86 -26.56 -0.83
CA VAL A 290 12.41 -25.15 -0.79
C VAL A 290 10.90 -25.06 -0.52
N PRO A 291 10.40 -23.91 -0.05
CA PRO A 291 8.98 -23.69 0.15
C PRO A 291 8.14 -23.92 -1.11
N ALA A 292 6.84 -24.13 -0.93
CA ALA A 292 5.89 -24.20 -2.04
C ALA A 292 4.78 -23.15 -1.93
N VAL A 293 4.30 -22.69 -3.09
CA VAL A 293 2.95 -22.14 -3.19
C VAL A 293 1.99 -23.31 -3.33
N CYS A 294 1.08 -23.47 -2.37
CA CYS A 294 0.04 -24.50 -2.39
C CYS A 294 -1.27 -23.92 -2.93
N LEU A 295 -1.58 -24.21 -4.18
CA LEU A 295 -2.79 -23.76 -4.88
C LEU A 295 -3.98 -24.66 -4.52
N LEU A 296 -5.05 -24.08 -3.98
CA LEU A 296 -6.34 -24.74 -3.82
C LEU A 296 -7.29 -24.23 -4.90
N ASP A 297 -7.37 -24.93 -6.04
CA ASP A 297 -8.12 -24.44 -7.21
C ASP A 297 -8.75 -25.57 -8.06
N SER A 298 -8.88 -25.39 -9.37
CA SER A 298 -9.41 -26.31 -10.38
C SER A 298 -8.42 -27.41 -10.82
N GLY A 299 -7.24 -27.44 -10.22
CA GLY A 299 -6.12 -28.30 -10.60
C GLY A 299 -5.05 -27.55 -11.38
N SER A 300 -3.92 -28.19 -11.65
CA SER A 300 -2.82 -27.60 -12.43
C SER A 300 -2.41 -28.52 -13.56
N THR A 301 -2.05 -27.97 -14.71
CA THR A 301 -1.57 -28.76 -15.85
C THR A 301 -0.07 -29.07 -15.71
N ARG A 302 0.28 -30.21 -15.11
CA ARG A 302 1.68 -30.54 -14.83
C ARG A 302 2.51 -30.76 -16.10
N ARG A 303 1.87 -31.20 -17.19
CA ARG A 303 2.55 -31.42 -18.49
C ARG A 303 3.04 -30.13 -19.16
N HIS A 304 2.62 -28.95 -18.69
CA HIS A 304 3.05 -27.67 -19.23
C HIS A 304 4.58 -27.47 -19.02
N PRO A 305 5.37 -27.12 -20.06
CA PRO A 305 6.82 -27.00 -19.96
C PRO A 305 7.31 -26.06 -18.85
N LEU A 306 6.60 -24.94 -18.64
CA LEU A 306 6.91 -23.98 -17.57
C LEU A 306 6.41 -24.38 -16.17
N ILE A 307 5.58 -25.42 -16.03
CA ILE A 307 5.08 -25.87 -14.71
C ILE A 307 5.82 -27.12 -14.25
N ARG A 308 6.09 -28.04 -15.17
CA ARG A 308 6.73 -29.34 -14.91
C ARG A 308 7.99 -29.26 -14.04
N PRO A 309 8.91 -28.29 -14.19
CA PRO A 309 10.12 -28.20 -13.38
C PRO A 309 9.85 -27.95 -11.90
N ALA A 310 8.73 -27.30 -11.56
CA ALA A 310 8.42 -26.86 -10.20
C ALA A 310 7.29 -27.65 -9.52
N LEU A 311 6.53 -28.45 -10.26
CA LEU A 311 5.44 -29.29 -9.73
C LEU A 311 5.75 -30.78 -9.85
N ALA A 312 6.05 -31.45 -8.74
CA ALA A 312 6.22 -32.90 -8.73
C ALA A 312 4.86 -33.62 -8.83
N ALA A 313 4.84 -34.85 -9.33
CA ALA A 313 3.60 -35.61 -9.45
C ALA A 313 2.96 -35.90 -8.09
N ILE A 314 3.76 -36.09 -7.05
CA ILE A 314 3.28 -36.31 -5.67
C ILE A 314 2.69 -35.03 -5.04
N ASP A 315 3.07 -33.87 -5.56
CA ASP A 315 2.61 -32.55 -5.11
C ASP A 315 1.31 -32.12 -5.83
N GLN A 316 0.74 -32.98 -6.68
CA GLN A 316 -0.49 -32.76 -7.43
C GLN A 316 -1.59 -33.70 -6.91
N GLN A 317 -2.60 -33.14 -6.26
CA GLN A 317 -3.60 -33.87 -5.49
C GLN A 317 -5.01 -33.34 -5.77
N ALA A 318 -6.03 -34.02 -5.25
CA ALA A 318 -7.42 -33.57 -5.28
C ALA A 318 -8.06 -33.78 -3.90
N PHE A 319 -9.02 -32.92 -3.57
CA PHE A 319 -9.84 -33.08 -2.36
C PHE A 319 -10.57 -34.43 -2.36
N ASP A 320 -11.26 -34.73 -3.46
CA ASP A 320 -11.89 -36.03 -3.72
C ASP A 320 -10.90 -36.95 -4.44
N PRO A 321 -10.54 -38.12 -3.86
CA PRO A 321 -9.61 -39.07 -4.48
C PRO A 321 -10.04 -39.61 -5.84
N GLY A 322 -11.34 -39.53 -6.18
CA GLY A 322 -11.88 -39.95 -7.47
C GLY A 322 -11.72 -38.93 -8.58
N TRP A 323 -11.30 -37.70 -8.28
CA TRP A 323 -11.16 -36.64 -9.29
C TRP A 323 -9.83 -36.74 -10.02
N ASN A 324 -9.83 -36.27 -11.28
CA ASN A 324 -8.59 -36.04 -11.99
C ASN A 324 -7.88 -34.81 -11.40
N VAL A 325 -6.63 -34.98 -10.99
CA VAL A 325 -5.80 -33.91 -10.38
C VAL A 325 -5.32 -32.86 -11.40
N GLU A 326 -5.38 -33.18 -12.69
CA GLU A 326 -5.09 -32.23 -13.77
C GLU A 326 -6.25 -31.23 -13.96
N ASP A 327 -5.92 -30.11 -14.58
CA ASP A 327 -6.87 -29.04 -14.88
C ASP A 327 -7.64 -29.33 -16.18
N VAL A 328 -8.60 -30.25 -16.07
CA VAL A 328 -9.37 -30.80 -17.21
C VAL A 328 -10.84 -30.39 -17.22
N SER A 329 -11.26 -29.52 -16.30
CA SER A 329 -12.67 -29.12 -16.19
C SER A 329 -13.10 -28.35 -17.43
N ASN A 330 -14.30 -28.68 -17.93
CA ASN A 330 -14.96 -27.93 -19.00
C ASN A 330 -15.93 -26.87 -18.45
N GLN A 331 -16.03 -26.74 -17.12
CA GLN A 331 -16.79 -25.66 -16.48
C GLN A 331 -16.05 -24.32 -16.63
N ALA A 332 -16.72 -23.22 -16.29
CA ALA A 332 -16.16 -21.87 -16.39
C ALA A 332 -14.84 -21.69 -15.61
N HIS A 333 -14.66 -22.43 -14.51
CA HIS A 333 -13.44 -22.40 -13.71
C HIS A 333 -12.30 -23.27 -14.26
N GLY A 334 -12.52 -24.02 -15.34
CA GLY A 334 -11.48 -24.89 -15.91
C GLY A 334 -10.35 -24.07 -16.53
N GLY A 335 -9.11 -24.42 -16.24
CA GLY A 335 -7.93 -23.67 -16.66
C GLY A 335 -7.44 -22.66 -15.62
N HIS A 336 -8.28 -22.31 -14.64
CA HIS A 336 -7.99 -21.25 -13.68
C HIS A 336 -6.77 -21.62 -12.81
N GLY A 337 -6.68 -22.86 -12.31
CA GLY A 337 -5.57 -23.28 -11.47
C GLY A 337 -4.27 -23.39 -12.25
N THR A 338 -4.32 -23.73 -13.55
CA THR A 338 -3.15 -23.64 -14.43
C THR A 338 -2.71 -22.19 -14.65
N GLN A 339 -3.64 -21.25 -14.85
CA GLN A 339 -3.33 -19.82 -14.95
C GLN A 339 -2.64 -19.31 -13.66
N LEU A 340 -3.16 -19.68 -12.49
CA LEU A 340 -2.55 -19.30 -11.22
C LEU A 340 -1.20 -19.97 -10.97
N SER A 341 -0.97 -21.15 -11.55
CA SER A 341 0.34 -21.83 -11.49
C SER A 341 1.42 -21.02 -12.20
N GLY A 342 1.12 -20.45 -13.37
CA GLY A 342 2.03 -19.56 -14.08
C GLY A 342 2.34 -18.30 -13.28
N VAL A 343 1.30 -17.61 -12.79
CA VAL A 343 1.46 -16.38 -11.98
C VAL A 343 2.22 -16.66 -10.68
N ALA A 344 1.91 -17.75 -9.98
CA ALA A 344 2.56 -18.11 -8.73
C ALA A 344 4.07 -18.41 -8.90
N LEU A 345 4.50 -18.89 -10.07
CA LEU A 345 5.91 -19.11 -10.36
C LEU A 345 6.60 -17.83 -10.86
N TYR A 346 6.01 -17.20 -11.86
CA TYR A 346 6.71 -16.23 -12.70
C TYR A 346 6.27 -14.78 -12.47
N GLY A 347 5.08 -14.56 -11.92
CA GLY A 347 4.42 -13.25 -12.01
C GLY A 347 3.79 -13.07 -13.39
N ASP A 348 3.89 -11.87 -13.95
CA ASP A 348 3.54 -11.64 -15.35
C ASP A 348 4.62 -12.26 -16.26
N LEU A 349 4.23 -13.16 -17.18
CA LEU A 349 5.19 -13.85 -18.04
C LEU A 349 5.85 -12.94 -19.08
N ILE A 350 5.32 -11.74 -19.35
CA ILE A 350 5.91 -10.82 -20.34
C ILE A 350 7.39 -10.59 -20.03
N ASP A 351 7.72 -10.24 -18.79
CA ASP A 351 9.10 -9.92 -18.39
C ASP A 351 10.03 -11.14 -18.51
N VAL A 352 9.50 -12.33 -18.24
CA VAL A 352 10.25 -13.59 -18.33
C VAL A 352 10.52 -13.99 -19.78
N LEU A 353 9.56 -13.76 -20.66
CA LEU A 353 9.66 -14.05 -22.10
C LEU A 353 10.52 -13.02 -22.84
N ALA A 354 10.47 -11.75 -22.42
CA ALA A 354 11.29 -10.69 -22.99
C ALA A 354 12.79 -10.81 -22.62
N GLY A 355 13.10 -11.46 -21.50
CA GLY A 355 14.48 -11.67 -21.05
C GLY A 355 15.18 -12.89 -21.67
N ASP A 356 16.51 -12.83 -21.77
CA ASP A 356 17.38 -13.90 -22.28
C ASP A 356 18.17 -14.63 -21.17
N GLY A 357 18.11 -14.11 -19.94
CA GLY A 357 18.82 -14.65 -18.78
C GLY A 357 18.18 -15.91 -18.16
N PRO A 358 18.89 -16.60 -17.25
CA PRO A 358 18.36 -17.75 -16.53
C PRO A 358 17.18 -17.36 -15.63
N VAL A 359 16.16 -18.21 -15.60
CA VAL A 359 14.94 -18.02 -14.80
C VAL A 359 15.05 -18.85 -13.53
N ALA A 360 15.58 -18.26 -12.47
CA ALA A 360 15.76 -18.94 -11.18
C ALA A 360 14.49 -18.95 -10.35
N LEU A 361 13.91 -20.14 -10.17
CA LEU A 361 12.75 -20.34 -9.31
C LEU A 361 13.18 -20.54 -7.85
N ARG A 362 12.60 -19.76 -6.93
CA ARG A 362 12.92 -19.81 -5.49
C ARG A 362 12.05 -20.77 -4.69
N HIS A 363 10.96 -21.23 -5.28
CA HIS A 363 9.94 -22.05 -4.63
C HIS A 363 9.31 -23.03 -5.62
N ARG A 364 8.64 -24.05 -5.09
CA ARG A 364 7.89 -25.07 -5.84
C ARG A 364 6.40 -24.74 -5.91
N LEU A 365 5.65 -25.57 -6.62
CA LEU A 365 4.19 -25.63 -6.54
C LEU A 365 3.73 -26.90 -5.83
N GLU A 366 2.66 -26.76 -5.08
CA GLU A 366 1.73 -27.83 -4.73
C GLU A 366 0.36 -27.44 -5.30
N SER A 367 -0.40 -28.43 -5.77
CA SER A 367 -1.72 -28.20 -6.35
C SER A 367 -2.70 -29.18 -5.74
N VAL A 368 -3.80 -28.66 -5.18
CA VAL A 368 -4.92 -29.47 -4.73
C VAL A 368 -6.17 -29.01 -5.46
N LYS A 369 -6.74 -29.90 -6.27
CA LYS A 369 -8.00 -29.65 -6.92
C LYS A 369 -9.15 -29.70 -5.91
N VAL A 370 -9.78 -28.55 -5.70
CA VAL A 370 -10.95 -28.37 -4.83
C VAL A 370 -12.22 -28.05 -5.61
N LEU A 371 -12.12 -27.62 -6.88
CA LEU A 371 -13.29 -27.43 -7.75
C LEU A 371 -13.56 -28.68 -8.60
N PRO A 372 -14.80 -29.23 -8.58
CA PRO A 372 -15.15 -30.45 -9.31
C PRO A 372 -15.18 -30.25 -10.83
N ASP A 373 -14.97 -31.32 -11.59
CA ASP A 373 -15.17 -31.30 -13.05
C ASP A 373 -16.64 -31.18 -13.45
N HIS A 374 -17.56 -31.53 -12.55
CA HIS A 374 -19.00 -31.49 -12.75
C HIS A 374 -19.72 -30.98 -11.50
N GLY A 375 -20.68 -30.06 -11.68
CA GLY A 375 -21.47 -29.51 -10.59
C GLY A 375 -20.69 -28.55 -9.70
N ALA A 376 -21.10 -28.43 -8.44
CA ALA A 376 -20.47 -27.58 -7.44
C ALA A 376 -20.38 -28.33 -6.11
N ASN A 377 -19.42 -27.93 -5.27
CA ASN A 377 -19.36 -28.41 -3.90
C ASN A 377 -20.51 -27.81 -3.08
N ASP A 378 -20.92 -28.52 -2.02
CA ASP A 378 -21.84 -27.99 -1.03
C ASP A 378 -21.17 -26.84 -0.25
N PRO A 379 -21.75 -25.62 -0.22
CA PRO A 379 -21.22 -24.49 0.53
C PRO A 379 -20.99 -24.75 2.01
N ASP A 380 -21.78 -25.62 2.64
CA ASP A 380 -21.62 -25.98 4.06
C ASP A 380 -20.30 -26.73 4.32
N LEU A 381 -19.69 -27.28 3.26
CA LEU A 381 -18.45 -28.05 3.34
C LEU A 381 -17.20 -27.24 3.01
N TYR A 382 -17.29 -25.97 2.58
CA TYR A 382 -16.11 -25.23 2.12
C TYR A 382 -14.95 -25.19 3.13
N GLY A 383 -15.25 -24.93 4.41
CA GLY A 383 -14.23 -24.97 5.46
C GLY A 383 -13.59 -26.36 5.64
N ALA A 384 -14.39 -27.43 5.54
CA ALA A 384 -13.89 -28.80 5.64
C ALA A 384 -13.07 -29.21 4.41
N ILE A 385 -13.49 -28.82 3.21
CA ILE A 385 -12.77 -29.05 1.95
C ILE A 385 -11.41 -28.37 2.01
N THR A 386 -11.34 -27.10 2.42
CA THR A 386 -10.08 -26.38 2.58
C THR A 386 -9.16 -27.06 3.60
N ALA A 387 -9.67 -27.39 4.78
CA ALA A 387 -8.89 -28.04 5.83
C ALA A 387 -8.32 -29.41 5.39
N GLN A 388 -9.15 -30.25 4.77
CA GLN A 388 -8.70 -31.56 4.28
C GLN A 388 -7.68 -31.42 3.14
N SER A 389 -7.86 -30.45 2.25
CA SER A 389 -6.93 -30.20 1.14
C SER A 389 -5.55 -29.79 1.63
N ILE A 390 -5.49 -28.91 2.63
CA ILE A 390 -4.22 -28.51 3.28
C ILE A 390 -3.60 -29.71 4.02
N SER A 391 -4.40 -30.46 4.78
CA SER A 391 -3.90 -31.63 5.52
C SER A 391 -3.28 -32.68 4.58
N ARG A 392 -3.85 -32.87 3.38
CA ARG A 392 -3.31 -33.79 2.37
C ARG A 392 -1.91 -33.40 1.89
N THR A 393 -1.65 -32.11 1.64
CA THR A 393 -0.30 -31.66 1.23
C THR A 393 0.68 -31.78 2.39
N GLU A 394 0.26 -31.45 3.62
CA GLU A 394 1.06 -31.60 4.83
C GLU A 394 1.41 -33.07 5.12
N ILE A 395 0.52 -34.03 4.87
CA ILE A 395 0.83 -35.46 5.00
C ILE A 395 1.92 -35.88 4.00
N VAL A 396 1.87 -35.37 2.77
CA VAL A 396 2.85 -35.71 1.73
C VAL A 396 4.22 -35.09 2.01
N ALA A 397 4.27 -33.84 2.46
CA ALA A 397 5.52 -33.14 2.75
C ALA A 397 5.43 -32.37 4.08
N PRO A 398 5.54 -33.04 5.24
CA PRO A 398 5.21 -32.45 6.55
C PRO A 398 6.09 -31.28 6.97
N ASN A 399 7.34 -31.26 6.51
CA ASN A 399 8.31 -30.23 6.91
C ASN A 399 8.45 -29.09 5.88
N ARG A 400 7.68 -29.11 4.78
CA ARG A 400 7.80 -28.09 3.74
C ARG A 400 7.06 -26.81 4.16
N PRO A 401 7.71 -25.63 4.17
CA PRO A 401 7.02 -24.36 4.35
C PRO A 401 6.08 -24.09 3.19
N ARG A 402 4.88 -23.58 3.48
CA ARG A 402 3.81 -23.38 2.49
C ARG A 402 3.23 -21.98 2.55
N ALA A 403 3.16 -21.35 1.38
CA ALA A 403 2.26 -20.23 1.15
C ALA A 403 0.97 -20.78 0.51
N ILE A 404 -0.11 -20.88 1.29
CA ILE A 404 -1.39 -21.39 0.78
C ILE A 404 -2.09 -20.28 0.00
N CYS A 405 -2.51 -20.58 -1.23
CA CYS A 405 -3.21 -19.67 -2.12
C CYS A 405 -4.65 -20.15 -2.33
N LEU A 406 -5.61 -19.35 -1.88
CA LEU A 406 -7.04 -19.59 -2.06
C LEU A 406 -7.65 -18.42 -2.85
N ALA A 407 -7.69 -18.58 -4.18
CA ALA A 407 -8.22 -17.60 -5.12
C ALA A 407 -9.71 -17.85 -5.47
N ILE A 408 -10.43 -18.55 -4.60
CA ILE A 408 -11.85 -18.88 -4.77
C ILE A 408 -12.62 -18.27 -3.60
N THR A 409 -13.74 -17.64 -3.93
CA THR A 409 -14.64 -17.01 -2.98
C THR A 409 -16.08 -17.48 -3.16
N SER A 410 -16.92 -17.20 -2.18
CA SER A 410 -18.36 -17.48 -2.19
C SER A 410 -19.16 -16.21 -1.98
N GLU A 411 -20.22 -16.03 -2.76
CA GLU A 411 -21.14 -14.90 -2.64
C GLU A 411 -21.85 -14.85 -1.29
N GLY A 412 -22.16 -13.63 -0.85
CA GLY A 412 -22.88 -13.35 0.38
C GLY A 412 -22.37 -12.06 1.02
N ASP A 413 -23.29 -11.20 1.48
CA ASP A 413 -22.92 -9.95 2.17
C ASP A 413 -22.37 -10.22 3.59
N HIS A 414 -22.66 -11.39 4.16
CA HIS A 414 -22.28 -11.78 5.52
C HIS A 414 -22.43 -10.62 6.52
N TRP A 415 -23.58 -9.93 6.49
CA TRP A 415 -23.84 -8.76 7.36
C TRP A 415 -22.71 -7.72 7.36
N ARG A 416 -22.15 -7.43 6.18
CA ARG A 416 -21.14 -6.40 5.95
C ARG A 416 -19.90 -6.63 6.83
N GLY A 417 -19.27 -7.81 6.67
CA GLY A 417 -17.98 -8.16 7.28
C GLY A 417 -18.02 -9.18 8.42
N ARG A 418 -19.18 -9.77 8.74
CA ARG A 418 -19.29 -10.81 9.77
C ARG A 418 -18.57 -12.09 9.31
N PRO A 419 -17.82 -12.76 10.20
CA PRO A 419 -17.21 -14.05 9.91
C PRO A 419 -18.23 -15.10 9.44
N SER A 420 -17.91 -15.82 8.36
CA SER A 420 -18.61 -17.01 7.91
C SER A 420 -18.04 -18.27 8.57
N SER A 421 -18.71 -19.42 8.41
CA SER A 421 -18.15 -20.72 8.83
C SER A 421 -16.83 -21.00 8.12
N TRP A 422 -16.73 -20.65 6.83
CA TRP A 422 -15.52 -20.82 6.05
C TRP A 422 -14.38 -19.90 6.52
N SER A 423 -14.66 -18.62 6.76
CA SER A 423 -13.63 -17.69 7.27
C SER A 423 -13.17 -18.08 8.68
N ALA A 424 -14.07 -18.57 9.54
CA ALA A 424 -13.70 -19.08 10.87
C ALA A 424 -12.88 -20.37 10.80
N ALA A 425 -13.13 -21.25 9.81
CA ALA A 425 -12.29 -22.40 9.55
C ALA A 425 -10.88 -21.97 9.12
N LEU A 426 -10.76 -20.96 8.25
CA LEU A 426 -9.45 -20.40 7.89
C LEU A 426 -8.73 -19.77 9.08
N ASP A 427 -9.44 -19.04 9.95
CA ASP A 427 -8.84 -18.49 11.17
C ASP A 427 -8.31 -19.60 12.09
N THR A 428 -9.05 -20.72 12.20
CA THR A 428 -8.63 -21.90 12.98
C THR A 428 -7.39 -22.56 12.39
N LEU A 429 -7.36 -22.72 11.06
CA LEU A 429 -6.22 -23.30 10.33
C LEU A 429 -4.98 -22.41 10.44
N ALA A 430 -5.14 -21.10 10.30
CA ALA A 430 -4.06 -20.13 10.44
C ALA A 430 -3.51 -20.07 11.87
N PHE A 431 -4.39 -20.10 12.88
CA PHE A 431 -4.00 -20.17 14.30
C PHE A 431 -3.23 -21.47 14.64
N GLY A 432 -3.49 -22.55 13.90
CA GLY A 432 -2.82 -23.83 14.11
C GLY A 432 -3.39 -24.63 15.27
N ALA A 433 -4.72 -24.66 15.41
CA ALA A 433 -5.40 -25.46 16.45
C ALA A 433 -5.06 -26.96 16.38
N ASP A 434 -4.61 -27.43 15.22
CA ASP A 434 -4.16 -28.78 14.90
C ASP A 434 -2.63 -28.96 14.89
N ASN A 435 -1.91 -28.03 15.55
CA ASN A 435 -0.47 -28.05 15.91
C ASN A 435 0.50 -27.22 15.04
N ALA A 436 0.07 -26.52 13.99
CA ALA A 436 0.96 -25.63 13.24
C ALA A 436 0.23 -24.40 12.68
N PRO A 437 0.69 -23.17 13.00
CA PRO A 437 0.19 -21.97 12.34
C PRO A 437 0.44 -21.99 10.83
N ARG A 438 -0.38 -21.28 10.06
CA ARG A 438 -0.31 -21.30 8.58
C ARG A 438 -0.41 -19.92 7.97
N PHE A 439 0.36 -19.68 6.90
CA PHE A 439 0.20 -18.50 6.05
C PHE A 439 -0.77 -18.84 4.93
N ILE A 440 -1.85 -18.05 4.83
CA ILE A 440 -2.92 -18.25 3.85
C ILE A 440 -3.20 -16.90 3.19
N ALA A 441 -3.06 -16.83 1.87
CA ALA A 441 -3.48 -15.70 1.04
C ALA A 441 -4.86 -16.00 0.43
N VAL A 442 -5.79 -15.07 0.54
CA VAL A 442 -7.20 -15.24 0.15
C VAL A 442 -7.66 -14.08 -0.71
N SER A 443 -8.32 -14.39 -1.84
CA SER A 443 -8.92 -13.38 -2.72
C SER A 443 -10.04 -12.59 -2.03
N ALA A 444 -10.08 -11.28 -2.27
CA ALA A 444 -11.17 -10.39 -1.88
C ALA A 444 -12.50 -10.63 -2.64
N GLY A 445 -12.45 -11.37 -3.75
CA GLY A 445 -13.58 -11.61 -4.66
C GLY A 445 -13.75 -10.52 -5.73
N ASN A 446 -14.47 -10.86 -6.79
CA ASN A 446 -14.62 -10.02 -7.99
C ASN A 446 -16.07 -9.57 -8.22
N ILE A 447 -16.24 -8.38 -8.78
CA ILE A 447 -17.51 -7.87 -9.30
C ILE A 447 -17.78 -8.60 -10.62
N ARG A 448 -18.83 -9.45 -10.63
CA ARG A 448 -19.16 -10.34 -11.76
C ARG A 448 -20.03 -9.66 -12.82
N ASP A 449 -20.79 -8.65 -12.42
CA ASP A 449 -21.61 -7.86 -13.36
C ASP A 449 -20.72 -6.98 -14.26
N ASP A 450 -21.30 -6.54 -15.38
CA ASP A 450 -20.67 -5.51 -16.22
C ASP A 450 -20.53 -4.21 -15.42
N ILE A 451 -19.42 -3.51 -15.66
CA ILE A 451 -19.12 -2.24 -15.00
C ILE A 451 -19.21 -1.15 -16.05
N HIS A 452 -20.10 -0.19 -15.84
CA HIS A 452 -20.17 1.02 -16.64
C HIS A 452 -19.14 2.04 -16.12
N ARG A 453 -18.49 2.80 -17.01
CA ARG A 453 -17.45 3.78 -16.64
C ARG A 453 -17.91 4.76 -15.56
N ASP A 454 -19.14 5.25 -15.66
CA ASP A 454 -19.69 6.23 -14.71
C ASP A 454 -19.95 5.65 -13.31
N ASP A 455 -20.06 4.33 -13.18
CA ASP A 455 -20.24 3.65 -11.89
C ASP A 455 -18.90 3.37 -11.19
N TYR A 456 -17.78 3.48 -11.91
CA TYR A 456 -16.44 3.26 -11.38
C TYR A 456 -15.89 4.56 -10.74
N PRO A 457 -15.25 4.52 -9.54
CA PRO A 457 -15.02 3.36 -8.67
C PRO A 457 -16.11 3.15 -7.61
N ALA A 458 -17.24 3.85 -7.66
CA ALA A 458 -18.31 3.73 -6.65
C ALA A 458 -18.89 2.30 -6.54
N ARG A 459 -18.88 1.55 -7.65
CA ARG A 459 -19.27 0.14 -7.68
C ARG A 459 -18.37 -0.75 -6.81
N ASN A 460 -17.07 -0.45 -6.73
CA ASN A 460 -16.11 -1.15 -5.86
C ASN A 460 -16.44 -0.97 -4.38
N ASP A 461 -16.82 0.25 -3.98
CA ASP A 461 -17.14 0.58 -2.59
C ASP A 461 -18.46 0.00 -2.11
N THR A 462 -19.41 -0.15 -3.04
CA THR A 462 -20.75 -0.68 -2.75
C THR A 462 -20.82 -2.20 -2.82
N THR A 463 -19.81 -2.86 -3.42
CA THR A 463 -19.73 -4.32 -3.52
C THR A 463 -18.76 -4.90 -2.48
N PRO A 464 -19.27 -5.53 -1.40
CA PRO A 464 -18.46 -5.96 -0.28
C PRO A 464 -17.58 -7.17 -0.61
N ILE A 465 -16.39 -7.23 0.00
CA ILE A 465 -15.51 -8.40 0.01
C ILE A 465 -16.29 -9.69 0.35
N GLU A 466 -15.97 -10.76 -0.37
CA GLU A 466 -16.64 -12.06 -0.27
C GLU A 466 -16.05 -12.98 0.81
N SER A 467 -16.82 -14.00 1.18
CA SER A 467 -16.26 -15.08 2.00
C SER A 467 -15.25 -15.90 1.20
N PRO A 468 -14.11 -16.29 1.80
CA PRO A 468 -13.77 -16.23 3.23
C PRO A 468 -12.81 -15.09 3.63
N ALA A 469 -12.64 -14.05 2.80
CA ALA A 469 -11.63 -13.00 2.99
C ALA A 469 -11.88 -12.05 4.19
N GLN A 470 -12.97 -12.21 4.93
CA GLN A 470 -13.21 -11.55 6.21
C GLN A 470 -12.50 -12.20 7.41
N ALA A 471 -11.81 -13.34 7.19
CA ALA A 471 -10.99 -13.99 8.22
C ALA A 471 -9.93 -13.01 8.79
N TRP A 472 -9.71 -13.09 10.11
CA TRP A 472 -8.83 -12.19 10.84
C TRP A 472 -7.35 -12.55 10.68
N ASN A 473 -7.03 -13.83 10.52
CA ASN A 473 -5.67 -14.37 10.55
C ASN A 473 -5.06 -14.47 9.14
N VAL A 474 -5.88 -14.61 8.10
CA VAL A 474 -5.41 -14.72 6.72
C VAL A 474 -4.96 -13.37 6.17
N LEU A 475 -4.13 -13.41 5.12
CA LEU A 475 -3.83 -12.26 4.27
C LEU A 475 -4.90 -12.16 3.17
N SER A 476 -5.80 -11.19 3.27
CA SER A 476 -6.84 -10.95 2.27
C SER A 476 -6.32 -9.97 1.22
N VAL A 477 -6.48 -10.33 -0.04
CA VAL A 477 -5.80 -9.68 -1.17
C VAL A 477 -6.82 -9.07 -2.13
N GLY A 478 -6.79 -7.75 -2.25
CA GLY A 478 -7.50 -7.04 -3.31
C GLY A 478 -6.63 -6.85 -4.55
N ALA A 479 -7.17 -6.22 -5.58
CA ALA A 479 -6.44 -5.93 -6.82
C ALA A 479 -6.35 -4.44 -7.10
N PHE A 480 -5.20 -4.03 -7.62
CA PHE A 480 -4.93 -2.72 -8.22
C PHE A 480 -4.34 -2.94 -9.62
N THR A 481 -4.13 -1.88 -10.41
CA THR A 481 -3.56 -2.01 -11.76
C THR A 481 -2.53 -0.94 -12.08
N GLU A 482 -1.43 -1.33 -12.70
CA GLU A 482 -0.46 -0.47 -13.41
C GLU A 482 -0.64 -0.57 -14.94
N LYS A 483 -1.57 -1.40 -15.43
CA LYS A 483 -1.83 -1.61 -16.86
C LYS A 483 -2.89 -0.64 -17.37
N ASP A 484 -2.54 0.17 -18.36
CA ASP A 484 -3.42 1.18 -18.97
C ASP A 484 -3.36 1.23 -20.51
N THR A 485 -2.40 0.54 -21.10
CA THR A 485 -2.05 0.66 -22.52
C THR A 485 -2.76 -0.41 -23.34
N ILE A 486 -3.48 0.00 -24.38
CA ILE A 486 -4.12 -0.89 -25.37
C ILE A 486 -3.48 -0.62 -26.73
N VAL A 487 -2.92 -1.67 -27.34
CA VAL A 487 -2.27 -1.63 -28.66
C VAL A 487 -2.92 -2.56 -29.68
N ASP A 488 -3.75 -3.51 -29.22
CA ASP A 488 -4.50 -4.40 -30.09
C ASP A 488 -5.42 -3.59 -31.02
N PRO A 489 -5.22 -3.66 -32.36
CA PRO A 489 -6.01 -2.91 -33.32
C PRO A 489 -7.52 -3.20 -33.27
N LEU A 490 -7.95 -4.35 -32.74
CA LEU A 490 -9.37 -4.67 -32.56
C LEU A 490 -10.07 -3.73 -31.57
N PHE A 491 -9.32 -3.15 -30.65
CA PHE A 491 -9.80 -2.24 -29.60
C PHE A 491 -9.41 -0.78 -29.88
N ALA A 492 -9.23 -0.42 -31.15
CA ALA A 492 -8.92 0.96 -31.54
C ALA A 492 -9.98 1.95 -31.01
N GLY A 493 -9.52 2.93 -30.22
CA GLY A 493 -10.38 3.94 -29.58
C GLY A 493 -10.97 3.54 -28.22
N TRP A 494 -10.66 2.34 -27.72
CA TRP A 494 -10.95 1.95 -26.35
C TRP A 494 -9.93 2.57 -25.39
N GLU A 495 -10.36 2.81 -24.15
CA GLU A 495 -9.54 3.34 -23.07
C GLU A 495 -9.52 2.36 -21.90
N ALA A 496 -8.45 2.34 -21.10
CA ALA A 496 -8.46 1.60 -19.85
C ALA A 496 -9.44 2.24 -18.83
N MET A 497 -10.13 1.42 -18.04
CA MET A 497 -11.13 1.92 -17.08
C MET A 497 -10.50 2.57 -15.84
N ALA A 498 -9.52 1.90 -15.24
CA ALA A 498 -8.82 2.42 -14.07
C ALA A 498 -7.54 3.16 -14.47
N ASP A 499 -7.24 4.25 -13.75
CA ASP A 499 -5.95 4.93 -13.84
C ASP A 499 -4.83 4.06 -13.25
N VAL A 500 -3.61 4.30 -13.74
CA VAL A 500 -2.38 3.65 -13.25
C VAL A 500 -2.22 3.85 -11.74
N GLY A 501 -2.02 2.74 -11.03
CA GLY A 501 -1.85 2.68 -9.60
C GLY A 501 -3.15 2.74 -8.79
N ASP A 502 -4.34 2.74 -9.40
CA ASP A 502 -5.63 2.75 -8.70
C ASP A 502 -6.27 1.34 -8.62
N ILE A 503 -7.43 1.25 -7.96
CA ILE A 503 -8.17 0.01 -7.73
C ILE A 503 -8.53 -0.65 -9.06
N MET A 504 -8.30 -1.96 -9.14
CA MET A 504 -8.70 -2.74 -10.30
C MET A 504 -10.24 -2.73 -10.40
N PRO A 505 -10.85 -2.46 -11.57
CA PRO A 505 -12.28 -2.21 -11.70
C PRO A 505 -13.19 -3.29 -11.12
N ARG A 506 -12.81 -4.57 -11.18
CA ARG A 506 -13.58 -5.68 -10.62
C ARG A 506 -13.21 -6.04 -9.18
N SER A 507 -12.25 -5.38 -8.54
CA SER A 507 -11.88 -5.68 -7.14
C SER A 507 -12.97 -5.24 -6.17
N ARG A 508 -13.33 -6.11 -5.21
CA ARG A 508 -14.26 -5.77 -4.12
C ARG A 508 -13.55 -5.13 -2.93
N THR A 509 -14.29 -4.40 -2.10
CA THR A 509 -13.74 -3.62 -0.97
C THR A 509 -14.50 -3.88 0.33
N SER A 510 -13.96 -3.43 1.47
CA SER A 510 -14.71 -3.43 2.73
C SER A 510 -15.24 -2.06 3.14
N VAL A 511 -15.31 -1.09 2.21
CA VAL A 511 -15.77 0.29 2.52
C VAL A 511 -17.14 0.29 3.17
N SER A 512 -18.03 -0.60 2.71
CA SER A 512 -19.38 -0.75 3.23
C SER A 512 -19.51 -1.63 4.48
N TRP A 513 -18.40 -2.15 5.04
CA TRP A 513 -18.42 -2.99 6.23
C TRP A 513 -18.74 -2.24 7.52
N ASN A 514 -19.31 -2.96 8.48
CA ASN A 514 -19.50 -2.42 9.83
C ASN A 514 -18.15 -2.12 10.49
N HIS A 515 -18.13 -1.06 11.30
CA HIS A 515 -16.92 -0.53 11.93
C HIS A 515 -16.18 -1.54 12.84
N ASP A 516 -16.90 -2.49 13.43
CA ASP A 516 -16.39 -3.45 14.42
C ASP A 516 -15.53 -4.58 13.81
N TRP A 517 -15.55 -4.73 12.49
CA TRP A 517 -14.82 -5.79 11.77
C TRP A 517 -13.40 -5.37 11.38
N PRO A 518 -12.46 -6.32 11.18
CA PRO A 518 -11.07 -6.02 10.81
C PRO A 518 -10.99 -5.22 9.52
N LEU A 519 -9.93 -4.43 9.34
CA LEU A 519 -9.66 -3.71 8.09
C LEU A 519 -9.29 -4.72 6.99
N LYS A 520 -9.97 -4.66 5.84
CA LYS A 520 -9.74 -5.54 4.68
C LYS A 520 -9.91 -4.77 3.35
N PRO A 521 -9.28 -5.16 2.22
CA PRO A 521 -8.23 -6.17 2.16
C PRO A 521 -7.01 -5.74 3.00
N ASP A 522 -6.08 -6.63 3.28
CA ASP A 522 -4.86 -6.23 3.99
C ASP A 522 -3.90 -5.50 3.05
N VAL A 523 -3.84 -5.93 1.79
CA VAL A 523 -2.95 -5.44 0.73
C VAL A 523 -3.61 -5.60 -0.64
N VAL A 524 -3.06 -4.93 -1.66
CA VAL A 524 -3.46 -5.11 -3.06
C VAL A 524 -2.27 -5.49 -3.93
N PHE A 525 -2.49 -6.33 -4.94
CA PHE A 525 -1.50 -6.71 -5.97
C PHE A 525 -2.05 -6.49 -7.39
N GLU A 526 -1.18 -6.51 -8.38
CA GLU A 526 -1.55 -6.33 -9.79
C GLU A 526 -2.61 -7.36 -10.20
N GLY A 527 -3.74 -6.87 -10.71
CA GLY A 527 -4.85 -7.71 -11.19
C GLY A 527 -5.26 -7.40 -12.62
N GLY A 528 -4.52 -6.54 -13.33
CA GLY A 528 -4.88 -6.04 -14.64
C GLY A 528 -6.01 -5.03 -14.60
N ASN A 529 -6.45 -4.63 -15.78
CA ASN A 529 -7.47 -3.62 -16.00
C ASN A 529 -8.53 -4.15 -16.98
N ILE A 530 -9.57 -3.36 -17.23
CA ILE A 530 -10.57 -3.65 -18.28
C ILE A 530 -10.63 -2.48 -19.26
N GLY A 531 -10.88 -2.78 -20.52
CA GLY A 531 -11.04 -1.78 -21.56
C GLY A 531 -12.47 -1.28 -21.60
N VAL A 532 -12.67 -0.01 -21.93
CA VAL A 532 -13.99 0.64 -22.03
C VAL A 532 -14.35 0.84 -23.50
N ASP A 533 -15.49 0.30 -23.91
CA ASP A 533 -16.06 0.58 -25.23
C ASP A 533 -16.47 2.07 -25.31
N PRO A 534 -15.93 2.86 -26.25
CA PRO A 534 -16.23 4.29 -26.36
C PRO A 534 -17.70 4.59 -26.71
N THR A 535 -18.44 3.59 -27.22
CA THR A 535 -19.84 3.73 -27.63
C THR A 535 -20.79 3.45 -26.48
N THR A 536 -20.55 2.36 -25.75
CA THR A 536 -21.46 1.88 -24.71
C THR A 536 -21.00 2.26 -23.29
N LEU A 537 -19.74 2.67 -23.13
CA LEU A 537 -19.07 2.92 -21.86
C LEU A 537 -19.05 1.72 -20.91
N LEU A 538 -19.33 0.52 -21.43
CA LEU A 538 -19.21 -0.73 -20.70
C LEU A 538 -17.78 -1.23 -20.74
N GLY A 539 -17.32 -1.76 -19.61
CA GLY A 539 -16.01 -2.39 -19.48
C GLY A 539 -16.02 -3.85 -19.92
N ASP A 540 -15.02 -4.26 -20.70
CA ASP A 540 -14.80 -5.63 -21.15
C ASP A 540 -13.32 -6.05 -21.01
N HIS A 541 -13.08 -7.36 -21.02
CA HIS A 541 -11.74 -7.94 -20.98
C HIS A 541 -10.95 -7.58 -22.24
N VAL A 542 -9.74 -7.07 -22.06
CA VAL A 542 -8.78 -6.79 -23.13
C VAL A 542 -7.45 -7.44 -22.74
N ASP A 543 -6.90 -8.29 -23.62
CA ASP A 543 -5.67 -9.03 -23.30
C ASP A 543 -4.50 -8.11 -22.95
N ASP A 544 -4.39 -6.95 -23.60
CA ASP A 544 -3.35 -5.94 -23.31
C ASP A 544 -3.32 -5.48 -21.85
N LEU A 545 -4.48 -5.50 -21.21
CA LEU A 545 -4.69 -5.03 -19.85
C LEU A 545 -4.62 -6.15 -18.81
N ALA A 546 -4.36 -7.39 -19.21
CA ALA A 546 -4.29 -8.55 -18.32
C ALA A 546 -2.85 -9.00 -18.04
N LEU A 547 -2.67 -9.97 -17.14
CA LEU A 547 -1.37 -10.62 -16.90
C LEU A 547 -1.23 -11.84 -17.82
N LEU A 548 -0.06 -11.99 -18.45
CA LEU A 548 0.24 -13.15 -19.28
C LEU A 548 0.63 -14.34 -18.39
N THR A 549 0.07 -15.51 -18.67
CA THR A 549 0.28 -16.74 -17.88
C THR A 549 0.17 -18.02 -18.73
N THR A 550 0.35 -19.18 -18.09
CA THR A 550 0.34 -20.52 -18.71
C THR A 550 -1.07 -21.02 -19.02
N TYR A 551 -1.23 -21.71 -20.16
CA TYR A 551 -2.50 -22.28 -20.61
C TYR A 551 -2.63 -23.78 -20.31
N ARG A 552 -3.86 -24.25 -20.03
CA ARG A 552 -4.15 -25.64 -19.61
C ARG A 552 -3.96 -26.72 -20.68
N LEU A 553 -3.95 -26.34 -21.96
CA LEU A 553 -3.73 -27.26 -23.07
C LEU A 553 -2.46 -26.87 -23.85
N PRO A 554 -1.26 -27.11 -23.28
CA PRO A 554 0.02 -26.70 -23.85
C PRO A 554 0.28 -27.26 -25.25
N GLU A 555 -0.38 -28.35 -25.62
CA GLU A 555 -0.36 -28.93 -26.96
C GLU A 555 -1.03 -28.05 -28.04
N HIS A 556 -1.99 -27.21 -27.64
CA HIS A 556 -2.72 -26.32 -28.53
C HIS A 556 -2.12 -24.91 -28.55
N ARG A 557 -1.84 -24.35 -27.38
CA ARG A 557 -1.15 -23.06 -27.19
C ARG A 557 -0.49 -23.05 -25.81
N ALA A 558 0.58 -22.29 -25.62
CA ALA A 558 1.30 -22.29 -24.35
C ALA A 558 0.79 -21.22 -23.37
N PHE A 559 0.28 -20.11 -23.88
CA PHE A 559 -0.02 -18.93 -23.09
C PHE A 559 -1.50 -18.54 -23.15
N THR A 560 -1.94 -17.83 -22.13
CA THR A 560 -3.26 -17.21 -21.99
C THR A 560 -3.13 -16.00 -21.06
N THR A 561 -4.17 -15.19 -20.94
CA THR A 561 -4.25 -14.10 -19.96
C THR A 561 -5.05 -14.50 -18.72
N THR A 562 -4.80 -13.80 -17.61
CA THR A 562 -5.58 -13.88 -16.36
C THR A 562 -5.51 -12.53 -15.63
N GLY A 563 -6.33 -12.33 -14.61
CA GLY A 563 -6.39 -11.06 -13.89
C GLY A 563 -7.22 -11.12 -12.62
N GLU A 564 -7.77 -9.96 -12.27
CA GLU A 564 -8.62 -9.71 -11.12
C GLU A 564 -7.94 -10.09 -9.78
N THR A 565 -8.74 -10.27 -8.72
CA THR A 565 -8.20 -10.64 -7.41
C THR A 565 -7.59 -12.04 -7.37
N SER A 566 -7.88 -12.90 -8.35
CA SER A 566 -7.27 -14.24 -8.43
C SER A 566 -5.78 -14.16 -8.78
N ALA A 567 -5.42 -13.40 -9.82
CA ALA A 567 -4.02 -13.14 -10.17
C ALA A 567 -3.28 -12.43 -9.02
N ALA A 568 -3.90 -11.41 -8.43
CA ALA A 568 -3.37 -10.69 -7.28
C ALA A 568 -3.08 -11.64 -6.08
N THR A 569 -3.97 -12.60 -5.81
CA THR A 569 -3.79 -13.58 -4.73
C THR A 569 -2.65 -14.55 -5.01
N ALA A 570 -2.47 -14.99 -6.26
CA ALA A 570 -1.33 -15.81 -6.66
C ALA A 570 0.00 -15.05 -6.52
N LEU A 571 0.03 -13.76 -6.86
CA LEU A 571 1.20 -12.89 -6.63
C LEU A 571 1.51 -12.73 -5.13
N ALA A 572 0.49 -12.57 -4.29
CA ALA A 572 0.67 -12.50 -2.84
C ALA A 572 1.22 -13.81 -2.25
N ALA A 573 0.70 -14.96 -2.70
CA ALA A 573 1.21 -16.27 -2.28
C ALA A 573 2.64 -16.50 -2.77
N ARG A 574 2.96 -16.10 -4.01
CA ARG A 574 4.32 -16.08 -4.55
C ARG A 574 5.27 -15.28 -3.65
N MET A 575 4.89 -14.05 -3.30
CA MET A 575 5.69 -13.21 -2.40
C MET A 575 5.89 -13.87 -1.04
N GLY A 576 4.84 -14.48 -0.46
CA GLY A 576 4.96 -15.25 0.78
C GLY A 576 5.95 -16.40 0.68
N ALA A 577 5.92 -17.18 -0.41
CA ALA A 577 6.86 -18.27 -0.64
C ALA A 577 8.30 -17.77 -0.87
N GLN A 578 8.48 -16.62 -1.51
CA GLN A 578 9.79 -16.00 -1.70
C GLN A 578 10.40 -15.51 -0.38
N ILE A 579 9.59 -14.93 0.53
CA ILE A 579 10.01 -14.59 1.89
C ILE A 579 10.42 -15.84 2.67
N MET A 580 9.61 -16.91 2.59
CA MET A 580 9.95 -18.19 3.21
C MET A 580 11.22 -18.82 2.60
N ALA A 581 11.48 -18.62 1.31
CA ALA A 581 12.66 -19.19 0.65
C ALA A 581 13.94 -18.47 1.10
N GLU A 582 13.86 -17.15 1.28
CA GLU A 582 14.95 -16.34 1.82
C GLU A 582 15.23 -16.68 3.29
N ARG A 583 14.17 -16.90 4.09
CA ARG A 583 14.32 -17.27 5.51
C ARG A 583 13.30 -18.32 5.96
N PRO A 584 13.63 -19.63 5.79
CA PRO A 584 12.70 -20.72 6.06
C PRO A 584 12.22 -20.88 7.50
N SER A 585 12.93 -20.28 8.46
CA SER A 585 12.60 -20.37 9.89
C SER A 585 11.52 -19.38 10.34
N LEU A 586 11.10 -18.44 9.49
CA LEU A 586 10.11 -17.43 9.87
C LEU A 586 8.74 -18.04 10.16
N TRP A 587 8.10 -17.53 11.19
CA TRP A 587 6.72 -17.85 11.52
C TRP A 587 5.76 -17.26 10.48
N PRO A 588 4.62 -17.93 10.23
CA PRO A 588 3.57 -17.41 9.35
C PRO A 588 3.07 -16.00 9.70
N GLU A 589 2.99 -15.67 10.99
CA GLU A 589 2.66 -14.35 11.49
C GLU A 589 3.67 -13.30 11.01
N THR A 590 4.96 -13.64 10.98
CA THR A 590 6.05 -12.79 10.49
C THR A 590 6.02 -12.65 8.99
N VAL A 591 5.77 -13.73 8.23
CA VAL A 591 5.61 -13.65 6.77
C VAL A 591 4.44 -12.73 6.40
N ARG A 592 3.28 -12.88 7.05
CA ARG A 592 2.14 -11.96 6.88
C ARG A 592 2.50 -10.53 7.29
N GLY A 593 3.23 -10.38 8.39
CA GLY A 593 3.72 -9.10 8.88
C GLY A 593 4.61 -8.39 7.86
N LEU A 594 5.59 -9.08 7.27
CA LEU A 594 6.55 -8.53 6.31
C LEU A 594 5.88 -8.11 5.00
N VAL A 595 4.94 -8.92 4.48
CA VAL A 595 4.15 -8.53 3.30
C VAL A 595 3.46 -7.18 3.54
N VAL A 596 2.75 -7.05 4.67
CA VAL A 596 2.02 -5.82 5.02
C VAL A 596 2.98 -4.68 5.39
N HIS A 597 4.09 -4.97 6.06
CA HIS A 597 5.09 -3.98 6.47
C HIS A 597 5.81 -3.37 5.27
N SER A 598 5.96 -4.13 4.18
CA SER A 598 6.54 -3.65 2.93
C SER A 598 5.58 -2.81 2.09
N ALA A 599 4.29 -2.75 2.45
CA ALA A 599 3.26 -2.17 1.60
C ALA A 599 3.19 -0.63 1.67
N GLU A 600 2.98 0.04 0.54
CA GLU A 600 2.76 1.49 0.50
C GLU A 600 1.59 1.86 -0.42
N TRP A 601 0.95 2.99 -0.16
CA TRP A 601 -0.07 3.53 -1.06
C TRP A 601 0.59 4.22 -2.27
N THR A 602 0.10 3.91 -3.46
CA THR A 602 0.48 4.59 -4.71
C THR A 602 0.06 6.06 -4.68
N THR A 603 0.53 6.85 -5.65
CA THR A 603 0.10 8.24 -5.84
C THR A 603 -1.42 8.34 -6.05
N ALA A 604 -2.00 7.46 -6.89
CA ALA A 604 -3.44 7.40 -7.12
C ALA A 604 -4.21 7.07 -5.83
N MET A 605 -3.78 6.06 -5.06
CA MET A 605 -4.40 5.71 -3.77
C MET A 605 -4.35 6.87 -2.76
N LYS A 606 -3.21 7.57 -2.67
CA LYS A 606 -3.03 8.72 -1.77
C LYS A 606 -3.94 9.89 -2.17
N ALA A 607 -4.23 10.08 -3.47
CA ALA A 607 -5.14 11.11 -3.94
C ALA A 607 -6.56 10.95 -3.37
N HIS A 608 -6.99 9.72 -3.05
CA HIS A 608 -8.28 9.45 -2.44
C HIS A 608 -8.38 9.81 -0.95
N LEU A 609 -7.25 10.06 -0.26
CA LEU A 609 -7.25 10.36 1.19
C LEU A 609 -8.15 11.56 1.55
N GLY A 610 -8.21 12.58 0.69
CA GLY A 610 -9.07 13.75 0.90
C GLY A 610 -10.56 13.46 0.71
N ALA A 611 -10.91 12.56 -0.22
CA ALA A 611 -12.29 12.28 -0.60
C ALA A 611 -12.97 11.26 0.34
N ILE A 612 -12.27 10.18 0.69
CA ILE A 612 -12.83 9.06 1.47
C ILE A 612 -12.19 8.87 2.86
N GLY A 613 -11.17 9.67 3.18
CA GLY A 613 -10.45 9.63 4.46
C GLY A 613 -9.59 8.37 4.63
N LYS A 614 -8.77 8.37 5.70
CA LYS A 614 -7.86 7.26 6.04
C LYS A 614 -8.58 5.91 6.18
N ASN A 615 -9.77 5.91 6.80
CA ASN A 615 -10.57 4.70 6.93
C ASN A 615 -11.07 4.19 5.57
N GLY A 616 -11.55 5.07 4.68
CA GLY A 616 -11.99 4.68 3.34
C GLY A 616 -10.84 4.10 2.52
N VAL A 617 -9.67 4.76 2.53
CA VAL A 617 -8.47 4.28 1.83
C VAL A 617 -8.04 2.90 2.36
N LEU A 618 -7.96 2.69 3.68
CA LEU A 618 -7.66 1.38 4.25
C LEU A 618 -8.69 0.31 3.88
N ARG A 619 -9.97 0.67 3.82
CA ARG A 619 -11.06 -0.25 3.48
C ARG A 619 -11.13 -0.58 1.98
N ARG A 620 -10.50 0.24 1.14
CA ARG A 620 -10.42 0.06 -0.31
C ARG A 620 -9.14 -0.66 -0.74
N TYR A 621 -7.99 -0.25 -0.19
CA TYR A 621 -6.67 -0.69 -0.65
C TYR A 621 -5.85 -1.44 0.41
N GLY A 622 -6.37 -1.59 1.64
CA GLY A 622 -5.55 -2.06 2.76
C GLY A 622 -4.37 -1.13 3.02
N PHE A 623 -3.21 -1.71 3.32
CA PHE A 623 -1.96 -0.99 3.50
C PHE A 623 -1.25 -0.66 2.17
N GLY A 624 -1.90 -0.92 1.02
CA GLY A 624 -1.39 -0.61 -0.31
C GLY A 624 -0.70 -1.79 -1.00
N VAL A 625 0.24 -1.48 -1.89
CA VAL A 625 0.94 -2.49 -2.70
C VAL A 625 2.20 -2.96 -1.96
N PRO A 626 2.41 -4.27 -1.74
CA PRO A 626 3.67 -4.76 -1.16
C PRO A 626 4.87 -4.60 -2.09
N SER A 627 6.08 -4.55 -1.51
CA SER A 627 7.34 -4.58 -2.26
C SER A 627 8.19 -5.76 -1.79
N LEU A 628 8.57 -6.62 -2.73
CA LEU A 628 9.40 -7.79 -2.41
C LEU A 628 10.77 -7.38 -1.89
N SER A 629 11.42 -6.35 -2.47
CA SER A 629 12.75 -5.95 -2.01
C SER A 629 12.72 -5.41 -0.58
N ARG A 630 11.73 -4.58 -0.22
CA ARG A 630 11.46 -4.12 1.16
C ARG A 630 11.18 -5.25 2.15
N ALA A 631 10.49 -6.31 1.70
CA ALA A 631 10.14 -7.43 2.56
C ALA A 631 11.32 -8.40 2.81
N LEU A 632 12.35 -8.36 1.95
CA LEU A 632 13.51 -9.25 2.03
C LEU A 632 14.77 -8.58 2.61
N GLY A 633 14.91 -7.27 2.47
CA GLY A 633 16.15 -6.59 2.80
C GLY A 633 15.99 -5.14 3.29
N SER A 634 17.08 -4.65 3.85
CA SER A 634 17.24 -3.30 4.39
C SER A 634 18.30 -2.50 3.61
N LEU A 635 18.32 -1.20 3.87
CA LEU A 635 19.37 -0.28 3.44
C LEU A 635 20.06 0.32 4.67
N GLN A 636 21.18 1.00 4.47
CA GLN A 636 21.90 1.70 5.55
C GLN A 636 21.01 2.73 6.27
N ASN A 637 20.11 3.39 5.53
CA ASN A 637 19.20 4.42 6.01
C ASN A 637 17.72 3.97 6.07
N ASP A 638 17.46 2.67 5.87
CA ASP A 638 16.12 2.05 5.91
C ASP A 638 16.23 0.65 6.52
N VAL A 639 16.34 0.60 7.84
CA VAL A 639 16.71 -0.58 8.61
C VAL A 639 15.50 -1.20 9.26
N THR A 640 15.24 -2.47 8.96
CA THR A 640 14.12 -3.24 9.50
C THR A 640 14.60 -4.21 10.57
N MET A 641 14.01 -4.11 11.75
CA MET A 641 14.16 -5.03 12.86
C MET A 641 12.93 -5.93 12.95
N VAL A 642 13.15 -7.24 13.10
CA VAL A 642 12.09 -8.27 13.15
C VAL A 642 12.22 -9.07 14.45
N ILE A 643 11.17 -9.09 15.25
CA ILE A 643 11.09 -9.85 16.51
C ILE A 643 10.00 -10.90 16.38
N GLU A 644 10.35 -12.14 16.70
CA GLU A 644 9.41 -13.23 16.97
C GLU A 644 9.46 -13.56 18.45
N ASN A 645 8.35 -13.38 19.15
CA ASN A 645 8.26 -13.65 20.58
C ASN A 645 6.86 -14.17 20.93
N ASP A 646 6.70 -14.69 22.14
CA ASP A 646 5.44 -15.19 22.64
C ASP A 646 5.17 -14.73 24.08
N MET A 647 3.90 -14.66 24.44
CA MET A 647 3.46 -14.17 25.75
C MET A 647 2.22 -14.91 26.22
N GLN A 648 2.00 -14.98 27.54
CA GLN A 648 0.75 -15.47 28.10
C GLN A 648 -0.18 -14.28 28.37
N PRO A 649 -1.29 -14.12 27.61
CA PRO A 649 -2.11 -12.91 27.70
C PRO A 649 -2.92 -12.84 29.00
N PHE A 650 -3.31 -13.99 29.57
CA PHE A 650 -4.20 -14.06 30.72
C PHE A 650 -3.69 -15.04 31.78
N ALA A 651 -4.20 -14.92 33.00
CA ALA A 651 -4.00 -15.90 34.06
C ALA A 651 -5.26 -16.00 34.90
N ARG A 652 -5.49 -17.18 35.46
CA ARG A 652 -6.53 -17.35 36.47
C ARG A 652 -5.99 -16.96 37.83
N VAL A 653 -6.59 -15.94 38.44
CA VAL A 653 -6.28 -15.49 39.80
C VAL A 653 -7.54 -15.71 40.64
N ALA A 654 -7.51 -16.69 41.53
CA ALA A 654 -8.68 -17.19 42.26
C ALA A 654 -9.86 -17.53 41.32
N SER A 655 -10.99 -16.81 41.42
CA SER A 655 -12.18 -17.02 40.58
C SER A 655 -12.24 -16.13 39.33
N ALA A 656 -11.30 -15.20 39.16
CA ALA A 656 -11.29 -14.24 38.06
C ALA A 656 -10.19 -14.55 37.03
N VAL A 657 -10.39 -14.07 35.80
CA VAL A 657 -9.34 -14.05 34.78
C VAL A 657 -8.83 -12.64 34.61
N GLU A 658 -7.54 -12.48 34.87
CA GLU A 658 -6.82 -11.22 34.76
C GLU A 658 -5.87 -11.27 33.56
N THR A 659 -5.44 -10.10 33.10
CA THR A 659 -4.29 -10.01 32.19
C THR A 659 -3.03 -10.47 32.92
N LYS A 660 -2.08 -11.09 32.21
CA LYS A 660 -0.87 -11.64 32.82
C LYS A 660 0.39 -10.97 32.32
N ASP A 661 0.81 -11.22 31.09
CA ASP A 661 2.08 -10.69 30.59
C ASP A 661 1.85 -9.39 29.82
N LEU A 662 2.78 -8.45 29.93
CA LEU A 662 3.13 -7.49 28.88
C LEU A 662 4.62 -7.70 28.55
N VAL A 663 5.05 -7.40 27.34
CA VAL A 663 6.46 -7.52 26.93
C VAL A 663 7.00 -6.14 26.59
N VAL A 664 8.13 -5.78 27.20
CA VAL A 664 8.87 -4.53 26.92
C VAL A 664 10.05 -4.87 26.00
N HIS A 665 10.10 -4.27 24.82
CA HIS A 665 11.20 -4.38 23.87
C HIS A 665 12.01 -3.08 23.87
N GLU A 666 13.16 -3.06 24.52
CA GLU A 666 14.16 -1.99 24.38
C GLU A 666 15.02 -2.31 23.16
N LEU A 667 14.76 -1.65 22.03
CA LEU A 667 15.37 -2.02 20.76
C LEU A 667 16.83 -1.53 20.67
N PRO A 668 17.71 -2.21 19.92
CA PRO A 668 19.02 -1.68 19.56
C PRO A 668 18.82 -0.42 18.71
N TRP A 669 19.07 0.75 19.30
CA TRP A 669 18.63 2.03 18.77
C TRP A 669 19.83 2.93 18.41
N PRO A 670 19.96 3.39 17.16
CA PRO A 670 21.11 4.19 16.69
C PRO A 670 20.98 5.64 17.17
N ARG A 671 21.12 5.84 18.49
CA ARG A 671 20.83 7.09 19.18
C ARG A 671 21.74 8.22 18.71
N ASP A 672 23.05 7.96 18.66
CA ASP A 672 24.04 8.98 18.30
C ASP A 672 23.84 9.44 16.84
N GLU A 673 23.51 8.52 15.94
CA GLU A 673 23.23 8.81 14.53
C GLU A 673 21.94 9.62 14.37
N LEU A 674 20.88 9.26 15.10
CA LEU A 674 19.62 10.00 15.09
C LEU A 674 19.76 11.40 15.73
N GLU A 675 20.54 11.53 16.81
CA GLU A 675 20.85 12.82 17.42
C GLU A 675 21.66 13.72 16.48
N ALA A 676 22.62 13.15 15.74
CA ALA A 676 23.41 13.87 14.74
C ALA A 676 22.56 14.43 13.58
N LEU A 677 21.44 13.78 13.26
CA LEU A 677 20.48 14.27 12.27
C LEU A 677 19.60 15.44 12.76
N GLY A 678 19.57 15.72 14.07
CA GLY A 678 18.82 16.84 14.64
C GLY A 678 17.33 16.83 14.27
N GLU A 679 16.86 17.91 13.66
CA GLU A 679 15.45 18.11 13.25
C GLU A 679 15.10 17.50 11.88
N THR A 680 15.98 16.67 11.32
CA THR A 680 15.69 15.96 10.06
C THR A 680 14.46 15.06 10.23
N GLN A 681 13.50 15.13 9.30
CA GLN A 681 12.33 14.25 9.33
C GLN A 681 12.74 12.80 9.05
N VAL A 682 12.25 11.91 9.91
CA VAL A 682 12.46 10.47 9.84
C VAL A 682 11.15 9.74 10.08
N GLN A 683 11.09 8.48 9.65
CA GLN A 683 9.93 7.63 9.82
C GLN A 683 10.26 6.41 10.68
N LEU A 684 9.33 6.03 11.55
CA LEU A 684 9.30 4.74 12.22
C LEU A 684 8.02 4.02 11.84
N ARG A 685 8.13 2.96 11.05
CA ARG A 685 7.00 2.06 10.76
C ARG A 685 6.99 0.94 11.78
N ILE A 686 5.83 0.63 12.35
CA ILE A 686 5.63 -0.52 13.24
C ILE A 686 4.51 -1.40 12.69
N THR A 687 4.75 -2.71 12.63
CA THR A 687 3.73 -3.72 12.33
C THR A 687 3.72 -4.80 13.42
N LEU A 688 2.56 -5.05 14.01
CA LEU A 688 2.29 -6.13 14.95
C LEU A 688 1.34 -7.13 14.28
N SER A 689 1.81 -8.37 14.08
CA SER A 689 1.06 -9.46 13.46
C SER A 689 0.97 -10.64 14.42
N TYR A 690 -0.23 -11.11 14.71
CA TYR A 690 -0.49 -12.27 15.58
C TYR A 690 -1.75 -13.00 15.12
N PHE A 691 -1.94 -14.25 15.54
CA PHE A 691 -3.14 -15.02 15.19
C PHE A 691 -4.05 -15.24 16.40
N ILE A 692 -5.36 -15.14 16.18
CA ILE A 692 -6.38 -15.36 17.19
C ILE A 692 -7.05 -16.73 17.01
N GLU A 693 -7.48 -17.36 18.11
CA GLU A 693 -8.39 -18.50 18.04
C GLU A 693 -9.83 -17.97 17.87
N PRO A 694 -10.53 -18.30 16.78
CA PRO A 694 -11.85 -17.75 16.48
C PRO A 694 -12.94 -18.38 17.35
N ASN A 695 -13.98 -17.61 17.67
CA ASN A 695 -15.21 -18.08 18.30
C ASN A 695 -16.44 -17.61 17.50
N PRO A 696 -16.90 -18.38 16.51
CA PRO A 696 -18.01 -17.99 15.63
C PRO A 696 -19.40 -18.10 16.29
N GLY A 697 -19.50 -18.56 17.54
CA GLY A 697 -20.77 -18.78 18.23
C GLY A 697 -21.49 -17.49 18.62
N GLU A 698 -22.63 -17.20 17.99
CA GLU A 698 -23.46 -16.04 18.34
C GLU A 698 -24.38 -16.32 19.53
N ARG A 699 -24.13 -15.67 20.66
CA ARG A 699 -25.10 -15.57 21.77
C ARG A 699 -25.21 -14.12 22.28
N GLY A 700 -25.21 -13.15 21.35
CA GLY A 700 -25.45 -11.72 21.61
C GLY A 700 -24.19 -10.85 21.76
N ARG A 701 -24.37 -9.53 21.94
CA ARG A 701 -23.30 -8.49 22.03
C ARG A 701 -22.49 -8.48 23.34
N SER A 702 -22.48 -9.59 24.09
CA SER A 702 -21.71 -9.70 25.34
C SER A 702 -20.23 -9.92 25.04
N ARG A 703 -19.33 -9.42 25.90
CA ARG A 703 -17.88 -9.66 25.81
C ARG A 703 -17.53 -11.16 25.80
N ARG A 704 -18.40 -12.02 26.36
CA ARG A 704 -18.31 -13.49 26.33
C ARG A 704 -18.43 -14.11 24.94
N HIS A 705 -18.93 -13.37 23.95
CA HIS A 705 -19.10 -13.83 22.57
C HIS A 705 -18.22 -13.01 21.61
N SER A 706 -17.10 -12.45 22.12
CA SER A 706 -16.07 -11.87 21.27
C SER A 706 -15.54 -12.93 20.31
N TYR A 707 -15.36 -12.54 19.04
CA TYR A 707 -14.82 -13.43 18.02
C TYR A 707 -13.36 -13.83 18.31
N ALA A 708 -12.54 -12.86 18.74
CA ALA A 708 -11.12 -13.08 19.01
C ALA A 708 -10.90 -13.65 20.43
N SER A 709 -10.02 -14.65 20.53
CA SER A 709 -9.54 -15.22 21.80
C SER A 709 -8.92 -14.20 22.74
N HIS A 710 -8.11 -13.34 22.15
CA HIS A 710 -7.34 -12.29 22.78
C HIS A 710 -7.10 -11.21 21.71
N GLY A 711 -6.82 -9.98 22.13
CA GLY A 711 -6.22 -8.98 21.25
C GLY A 711 -4.86 -8.58 21.78
N LEU A 712 -3.94 -8.19 20.90
CA LEU A 712 -2.68 -7.56 21.27
C LEU A 712 -2.66 -6.12 20.77
N ARG A 713 -1.94 -5.26 21.48
CA ARG A 713 -1.68 -3.86 21.09
C ARG A 713 -0.21 -3.53 21.31
N PHE A 714 0.29 -2.55 20.56
CA PHE A 714 1.61 -1.96 20.81
C PHE A 714 1.49 -0.49 21.24
N ALA A 715 2.45 -0.07 22.07
CA ALA A 715 2.69 1.31 22.43
C ALA A 715 4.17 1.64 22.28
N LEU A 716 4.48 2.83 21.77
CA LEU A 716 5.84 3.34 21.61
C LEU A 716 6.16 4.31 22.75
N LYS A 717 7.36 4.20 23.33
CA LYS A 717 7.81 5.10 24.41
C LYS A 717 7.89 6.54 23.88
N PRO A 718 7.30 7.53 24.56
CA PRO A 718 7.55 8.94 24.24
C PRO A 718 9.02 9.30 24.48
N GLY A 719 9.57 10.19 23.65
CA GLY A 719 10.98 10.56 23.71
C GLY A 719 11.37 11.27 25.01
N ASP A 720 10.45 12.04 25.59
CA ASP A 720 10.64 12.79 26.83
C ASP A 720 10.31 12.00 28.11
N GLU A 721 10.00 10.70 27.99
CA GLU A 721 9.57 9.87 29.11
C GLU A 721 10.63 8.81 29.47
N ARG A 722 10.95 8.70 30.76
CA ARG A 722 11.76 7.57 31.26
C ARG A 722 10.97 6.27 31.16
N LEU A 723 11.67 5.16 30.91
CA LEU A 723 11.06 3.85 30.70
C LEU A 723 10.12 3.42 31.85
N ASP A 724 10.50 3.65 33.12
CA ASP A 724 9.69 3.30 34.28
C ASP A 724 8.35 4.08 34.34
N VAL A 725 8.35 5.33 33.85
CA VAL A 725 7.12 6.14 33.77
C VAL A 725 6.24 5.62 32.63
N PHE A 726 6.84 5.29 31.49
CA PHE A 726 6.14 4.70 30.34
C PHE A 726 5.49 3.35 30.69
N VAL A 727 6.19 2.46 31.40
CA VAL A 727 5.63 1.19 31.87
C VAL A 727 4.43 1.43 32.79
N ARG A 728 4.52 2.34 33.78
CA ARG A 728 3.40 2.70 34.68
C ARG A 728 2.17 3.25 33.96
N ARG A 729 2.35 3.91 32.82
CA ARG A 729 1.26 4.45 32.00
C ARG A 729 0.36 3.36 31.44
N ILE A 730 0.95 2.22 31.09
CA ILE A 730 0.26 1.07 30.49
C ILE A 730 -0.14 0.08 31.58
N ASN A 731 0.76 -0.19 32.51
CA ASN A 731 0.66 -1.23 33.52
C ASN A 731 0.31 -0.68 34.91
N ALA A 732 -0.89 -0.97 35.40
CA ALA A 732 -1.33 -0.60 36.73
C ALA A 732 -0.54 -1.28 37.86
N LYS A 733 0.09 -2.44 37.61
CA LYS A 733 0.94 -3.12 38.61
C LYS A 733 2.29 -2.44 38.80
N ALA A 734 2.76 -1.66 37.82
CA ALA A 734 4.05 -0.99 37.91
C ALA A 734 4.05 0.27 38.81
N GLY A 735 2.88 0.69 39.30
CA GLY A 735 2.72 1.82 40.23
C GLY A 735 1.66 2.84 39.79
N THR A 736 1.66 4.00 40.45
CA THR A 736 0.69 5.08 40.20
C THR A 736 0.70 5.54 38.75
N ARG A 737 -0.47 5.61 38.11
CA ARG A 737 -0.62 6.08 36.73
C ARG A 737 -0.13 7.53 36.62
N PRO A 738 0.82 7.83 35.73
CA PRO A 738 1.25 9.21 35.46
C PRO A 738 0.09 10.06 34.90
N PRO A 739 0.20 11.41 34.96
CA PRO A 739 -0.77 12.31 34.34
C PRO A 739 -1.04 11.97 32.86
N ALA A 740 -2.26 12.22 32.40
CA ALA A 740 -2.63 12.02 31.00
C ALA A 740 -1.78 12.93 30.10
N ARG A 741 -1.36 12.40 28.95
CA ARG A 741 -0.67 13.16 27.90
C ARG A 741 -1.67 13.63 26.85
N ALA A 742 -1.32 14.68 26.12
CA ALA A 742 -2.00 14.99 24.87
C ALA A 742 -1.93 13.79 23.91
N ALA A 743 -2.93 13.67 23.04
CA ALA A 743 -2.93 12.63 22.02
C ALA A 743 -1.74 12.86 21.07
N GLU A 744 -1.00 11.79 20.78
CA GLU A 744 0.10 11.80 19.83
C GLU A 744 -0.48 11.95 18.41
N THR A 745 -0.17 13.05 17.74
CA THR A 745 -0.68 13.38 16.40
C THR A 745 0.25 12.93 15.28
N ARG A 746 1.47 12.50 15.61
CA ARG A 746 2.52 12.07 14.67
C ARG A 746 2.30 10.69 14.05
N TRP A 747 1.29 9.96 14.51
CA TRP A 747 0.89 8.69 13.90
C TRP A 747 0.01 8.94 12.68
N MET A 748 0.33 8.27 11.57
CA MET A 748 -0.45 8.34 10.34
C MET A 748 -1.89 7.84 10.57
N LEU A 749 -2.10 6.71 11.24
CA LEU A 749 -3.44 6.13 11.47
C LEU A 749 -3.95 6.36 12.89
N GLY A 750 -3.07 6.18 13.87
CA GLY A 750 -3.41 6.28 15.29
C GLY A 750 -4.17 5.07 15.83
N PRO A 751 -4.34 4.99 17.16
CA PRO A 751 -4.81 3.80 17.86
C PRO A 751 -6.27 3.41 17.57
N ASN A 752 -7.12 4.33 17.08
CA ASN A 752 -8.52 4.03 16.77
C ASN A 752 -8.68 3.27 15.45
N LEU A 753 -7.81 3.54 14.47
CA LEU A 753 -7.84 2.87 13.18
C LEU A 753 -6.95 1.62 13.16
N ARG A 754 -5.71 1.73 13.66
CA ARG A 754 -4.72 0.64 13.53
C ARG A 754 -5.04 -0.63 14.32
N ASN A 755 -5.82 -0.53 15.41
CA ASN A 755 -6.04 -1.63 16.36
C ASN A 755 -7.23 -2.55 16.00
N ARG A 756 -7.58 -2.68 14.71
CA ARG A 756 -8.73 -3.46 14.24
C ARG A 756 -8.29 -4.78 13.61
N GLY A 757 -8.60 -5.90 14.27
CA GLY A 757 -8.23 -7.24 13.80
C GLY A 757 -7.01 -7.81 14.52
N SER A 758 -6.27 -8.68 13.84
CA SER A 758 -5.07 -9.36 14.37
C SER A 758 -3.75 -8.88 13.73
N LEU A 759 -3.84 -7.82 12.92
CA LEU A 759 -2.76 -7.23 12.16
C LEU A 759 -2.86 -5.72 12.28
N HIS A 760 -1.85 -5.10 12.90
CA HIS A 760 -1.82 -3.67 13.17
C HIS A 760 -0.56 -3.09 12.55
N ALA A 761 -0.68 -2.09 11.68
CA ALA A 761 0.47 -1.36 11.16
C ALA A 761 0.22 0.15 11.22
N ASP A 762 1.27 0.93 11.48
CA ASP A 762 1.19 2.39 11.53
C ASP A 762 2.58 3.00 11.28
N ILE A 763 2.60 4.26 10.86
CA ILE A 763 3.82 5.01 10.59
C ILE A 763 3.83 6.22 11.51
N TRP A 764 4.90 6.36 12.27
CA TRP A 764 5.20 7.56 13.05
C TRP A 764 6.18 8.41 12.24
N GLU A 765 5.94 9.72 12.15
CA GLU A 765 6.82 10.67 11.48
C GLU A 765 7.19 11.81 12.42
N GLY A 766 8.45 12.24 12.38
CA GLY A 766 8.92 13.36 13.16
C GLY A 766 10.43 13.50 13.17
N ASP A 767 10.92 14.37 14.05
CA ASP A 767 12.35 14.73 14.11
C ASP A 767 13.22 13.57 14.58
N ALA A 768 14.39 13.40 13.94
CA ALA A 768 15.37 12.36 14.28
C ALA A 768 15.82 12.43 15.74
N VAL A 769 16.10 13.63 16.24
CA VAL A 769 16.47 13.85 17.65
C VAL A 769 15.37 13.40 18.61
N GLU A 770 14.10 13.53 18.23
CA GLU A 770 12.99 13.05 19.06
C GLU A 770 12.84 11.53 18.95
N LEU A 771 13.05 10.97 17.76
CA LEU A 771 13.04 9.52 17.54
C LEU A 771 14.20 8.83 18.29
N SER A 772 15.36 9.49 18.45
CA SER A 772 16.54 8.96 19.17
C SER A 772 16.22 8.50 20.60
N GLN A 773 15.18 9.07 21.20
CA GLN A 773 14.75 8.79 22.56
C GLN A 773 13.53 7.85 22.64
N ARG A 774 13.00 7.35 21.51
CA ARG A 774 11.83 6.44 21.44
C ARG A 774 12.23 4.98 21.26
N ASP A 775 13.21 4.54 22.04
CA ASP A 775 13.90 3.26 21.95
C ASP A 775 13.12 2.03 22.48
N ALA A 776 11.92 2.20 23.04
CA ALA A 776 11.17 1.07 23.61
C ALA A 776 9.74 0.93 23.08
N ILE A 777 9.35 -0.32 22.81
CA ILE A 777 7.99 -0.71 22.40
C ILE A 777 7.42 -1.69 23.43
N ILE A 778 6.19 -1.47 23.87
CA ILE A 778 5.46 -2.42 24.73
C ILE A 778 4.38 -3.12 23.92
N VAL A 779 4.39 -4.46 23.93
CA VAL A 779 3.29 -5.30 23.45
C VAL A 779 2.49 -5.80 24.64
N TYR A 780 1.17 -5.65 24.60
CA TYR A 780 0.31 -5.99 25.74
C TYR A 780 -1.06 -6.52 25.30
N PRO A 781 -1.68 -7.41 26.09
CA PRO A 781 -2.95 -8.02 25.76
C PRO A 781 -4.12 -7.10 26.10
N ILE A 782 -5.19 -7.23 25.34
CA ILE A 782 -6.51 -6.72 25.65
C ILE A 782 -7.50 -7.88 25.73
N GLY A 783 -8.74 -7.61 26.14
CA GLY A 783 -9.76 -8.64 26.33
C GLY A 783 -10.02 -9.52 25.10
N GLY A 784 -10.78 -10.59 25.30
CA GLY A 784 -11.16 -11.58 24.31
C GLY A 784 -11.89 -12.73 24.99
N TRP A 785 -12.43 -13.67 24.22
CA TRP A 785 -13.29 -14.70 24.79
C TRP A 785 -12.57 -15.66 25.74
N TRP A 786 -11.23 -15.81 25.66
CA TRP A 786 -10.44 -16.58 26.63
C TRP A 786 -10.53 -16.00 28.04
N ARG A 787 -10.58 -14.67 28.16
CA ARG A 787 -10.75 -13.98 29.45
C ARG A 787 -12.16 -14.13 30.01
N GLU A 788 -13.14 -14.05 29.13
CA GLU A 788 -14.56 -13.95 29.51
C GLU A 788 -15.20 -15.34 29.75
N ASN A 789 -14.57 -16.42 29.24
CA ASN A 789 -15.03 -17.80 29.36
C ASN A 789 -13.94 -18.75 29.92
N PRO A 790 -13.56 -18.64 31.22
CA PRO A 790 -12.52 -19.47 31.83
C PRO A 790 -12.79 -20.99 31.77
N GLY A 791 -14.05 -21.41 31.57
CA GLY A 791 -14.43 -22.82 31.50
C GLY A 791 -13.81 -23.61 30.34
N TYR A 792 -13.25 -22.94 29.33
CA TYR A 792 -12.57 -23.58 28.20
C TYR A 792 -11.08 -23.89 28.45
N GLY A 793 -10.53 -23.57 29.62
CA GLY A 793 -9.16 -23.96 29.99
C GLY A 793 -8.06 -23.26 29.16
N ARG A 794 -8.35 -22.11 28.54
CA ARG A 794 -7.40 -21.38 27.68
C ARG A 794 -6.53 -20.36 28.43
N THR A 795 -6.74 -20.18 29.73
CA THR A 795 -6.06 -19.12 30.52
C THR A 795 -4.56 -19.29 30.62
N ASP A 796 -4.02 -20.50 30.44
CA ASP A 796 -2.58 -20.78 30.53
C ASP A 796 -1.88 -20.88 29.16
N THR A 797 -2.60 -20.55 28.09
CA THR A 797 -2.10 -20.63 26.70
C THR A 797 -1.17 -19.46 26.40
N ARG A 798 0.02 -19.74 25.87
CA ARG A 798 0.92 -18.72 25.29
C ARG A 798 0.56 -18.45 23.83
N VAL A 799 0.75 -17.22 23.37
CA VAL A 799 0.41 -16.76 22.02
C VAL A 799 1.64 -16.13 21.36
N ARG A 800 1.84 -16.47 20.09
CA ARG A 800 2.94 -15.93 19.27
C ARG A 800 2.55 -14.57 18.69
N TYR A 801 3.55 -13.71 18.53
CA TYR A 801 3.43 -12.50 17.74
C TYR A 801 4.73 -12.18 17.03
N SER A 802 4.60 -11.45 15.93
CA SER A 802 5.70 -10.82 15.21
C SER A 802 5.59 -9.30 15.35
N LEU A 803 6.68 -8.67 15.79
CA LEU A 803 6.83 -7.21 15.88
C LEU A 803 7.93 -6.78 14.90
N ILE A 804 7.54 -5.98 13.91
CA ILE A 804 8.42 -5.49 12.87
C ILE A 804 8.50 -3.98 12.98
N ALA A 805 9.72 -3.43 13.09
CA ALA A 805 9.98 -2.00 13.21
C ALA A 805 11.00 -1.57 12.15
N THR A 806 10.69 -0.55 11.36
CA THR A 806 11.62 0.01 10.37
C THR A 806 11.92 1.47 10.67
N LEU A 807 13.21 1.77 10.80
CA LEU A 807 13.75 3.12 10.89
C LEU A 807 14.18 3.59 9.51
N ARG A 808 13.57 4.68 9.02
CA ARG A 808 13.80 5.20 7.68
C ARG A 808 14.10 6.68 7.69
N THR A 809 15.09 7.08 6.89
CA THR A 809 15.40 8.48 6.62
C THR A 809 15.83 8.69 5.17
N ALA A 810 15.50 9.84 4.60
CA ALA A 810 16.02 10.25 3.30
C ALA A 810 17.49 10.72 3.37
N ALA A 811 18.02 10.96 4.58
CA ALA A 811 19.41 11.33 4.79
C ALA A 811 20.34 10.16 4.47
N ASN A 812 21.49 10.47 3.87
CA ASN A 812 22.54 9.48 3.60
C ASN A 812 23.37 9.25 4.87
N ILE A 813 22.85 8.41 5.77
CA ILE A 813 23.47 8.03 7.04
C ILE A 813 23.43 6.50 7.22
N ASP A 814 24.39 5.97 7.96
CA ASP A 814 24.42 4.55 8.30
C ASP A 814 23.77 4.31 9.67
N LEU A 815 22.52 3.87 9.66
CA LEU A 815 21.79 3.38 10.84
C LEU A 815 22.03 1.88 11.06
N TYR A 816 22.49 1.14 10.05
CA TYR A 816 22.55 -0.31 10.07
C TYR A 816 23.71 -0.85 10.91
N THR A 817 24.92 -0.32 10.67
CA THR A 817 26.12 -0.76 11.40
C THR A 817 26.01 -0.54 12.92
N PRO A 818 25.52 0.62 13.41
CA PRO A 818 25.31 0.82 14.85
C PRO A 818 24.31 -0.17 15.46
N ILE A 819 23.17 -0.40 14.80
CA ILE A 819 22.14 -1.35 15.27
C ILE A 819 22.71 -2.76 15.37
N THR A 820 23.41 -3.23 14.33
CA THR A 820 23.98 -4.57 14.31
C THR A 820 25.11 -4.76 15.34
N THR A 821 25.95 -3.73 15.53
CA THR A 821 27.03 -3.74 16.54
C THR A 821 26.49 -3.81 17.97
N MET A 822 25.30 -3.29 18.26
CA MET A 822 24.68 -3.41 19.60
C MET A 822 24.22 -4.84 19.92
N ILE A 823 24.02 -5.69 18.90
CA ILE A 823 23.48 -7.04 19.05
C ILE A 823 24.59 -8.08 19.21
N GLU A 824 25.71 -7.94 18.49
CA GLU A 824 26.85 -8.87 18.55
C GLU A 824 27.39 -9.13 19.98
N PRO A 825 27.42 -8.16 20.92
CA PRO A 825 27.86 -8.39 22.29
C PRO A 825 26.94 -9.28 23.13
N GLU A 826 25.64 -9.38 22.80
CA GLU A 826 24.68 -10.16 23.58
C GLU A 826 24.76 -11.67 23.32
N ILE A 827 25.35 -12.10 22.20
CA ILE A 827 25.42 -13.52 21.79
C ILE A 827 26.68 -14.24 22.36
N VAL A 828 27.63 -13.52 22.97
CA VAL A 828 28.92 -14.09 23.42
C VAL A 828 28.91 -14.62 24.86
N VAL A 829 27.77 -14.64 25.57
CA VAL A 829 27.70 -15.16 26.94
C VAL A 829 26.70 -16.30 27.07
N GLU A 830 27.11 -17.50 26.65
CA GLU A 830 26.78 -18.77 27.30
C GLU A 830 27.87 -19.80 26.89
N ILE A 831 28.80 -20.10 27.80
CA ILE A 831 29.74 -21.24 27.74
C ILE A 831 29.24 -22.33 28.68
#